data_AF-A0A958YHN9-F1
#
_entry.id   AF-A0A958YHN9-F1
#
_cell.length_a   1.000
_cell.length_b   1.000
_cell.length_c   1.000
_cell.angle_alpha   90.00
_cell.angle_beta   90.00
_cell.angle_gamma   90.00
#
_symmetry.space_group_name_H-M   'P 1'
#
loop_
_entity.id
_entity.type
_entity.pdbx_description
1 polymer ?
#
loop_
_entity_poly.entity_id
_entity_poly.type
_entity_poly.pdbx_seq_one_letter_code
_entity_poly.pdbx_strand_id
1 'polypeptide(L)'
;MNSYNDNLHADVLASLQSQELDQKKKNAQQNAAMFSLYYAQGARITAADKLESAEADLKAKGAVKDQAVINSTISQNLLMAANQGKAYVSQSVTNASVGAANVQIASNAVLKLASDIGSAFSIISAADHGDPLHPEALQAYQLINQTAAAIEEVSNLAMEASSAAAQISAPTVAAKAKATNTAVNNILKVASEEFDKYSTAVNTDNATLAQTNTKEKEAEGVLVDLYTDYLASQTAYTRTNNQLNLGLQVTAISTQSFQVAFNLLKTPFANNSSEVGYPVQNYFLFVVKEQKKTTFNINSADRILRSNDGRFTPVTLTTNQPSGPNAGANPGKKTTVSPSQKVNMNLLSIKDTDGQKIEFGTNYVVFLMGVYYSDYKKDINNFEDYLSAPSAGFAITNQLIAPKPDTIAIKSGEFSFTMNGNDNKGMPVEYRGIFVPADPKIVGGLLTESGLNSIEAEVNKVENVNNKYDPQISDVYQNMNALQGKLASAQEAFDAAEPADKKAKGKARDGILKQIEIVKSLAQKLETEKQEALNVLTLETLFQPGIFFNLTLAEQVSAGNYIPGSDWQTSVLPLQKPSAKDKADDVPQTITYKATIGPETTDNFGNPLQTDQKYLPVVLATSSAPEHLANQYTSAVSVAGPKNIN
;
A
#
# COMPACT_ATOMS: atom_id res chain seq x y z
N MET A 1 20.37 -54.54 0.27
CA MET A 1 20.50 -53.76 1.52
C MET A 1 21.15 -52.46 1.11
N ASN A 2 20.47 -51.34 1.30
CA ASN A 2 21.06 -50.02 1.03
C ASN A 2 22.27 -49.82 1.95
N SER A 3 23.34 -49.20 1.44
CA SER A 3 24.51 -48.89 2.26
C SER A 3 24.12 -47.82 3.31
N TYR A 4 24.91 -47.66 4.38
CA TYR A 4 24.69 -46.59 5.36
C TYR A 4 24.65 -45.20 4.70
N ASN A 5 25.49 -44.99 3.67
CA ASN A 5 25.52 -43.76 2.89
C ASN A 5 24.24 -43.54 2.08
N ASP A 6 23.67 -44.58 1.48
CA ASP A 6 22.41 -44.48 0.75
C ASP A 6 21.26 -44.07 1.67
N ASN A 7 21.22 -44.61 2.88
CA ASN A 7 20.20 -44.24 3.87
C ASN A 7 20.40 -42.80 4.37
N LEU A 8 21.65 -42.40 4.66
CA LEU A 8 21.96 -41.03 5.08
C LEU A 8 21.65 -40.01 3.97
N HIS A 9 21.99 -40.32 2.72
CA HIS A 9 21.67 -39.47 1.57
C HIS A 9 20.15 -39.35 1.38
N ALA A 10 19.41 -40.46 1.48
CA ALA A 10 17.96 -40.46 1.41
C ALA A 10 17.31 -39.63 2.53
N ASP A 11 17.81 -39.73 3.77
CA ASP A 11 17.31 -38.97 4.91
C ASP A 11 17.60 -37.46 4.78
N VAL A 12 18.81 -37.10 4.35
CA VAL A 12 19.19 -35.69 4.07
C VAL A 12 18.33 -35.12 2.94
N LEU A 13 18.12 -35.89 1.87
CA LEU A 13 17.26 -35.51 0.75
C LEU A 13 15.82 -35.30 1.22
N ALA A 14 15.26 -36.23 1.98
CA ALA A 14 13.89 -36.13 2.50
C ALA A 14 13.72 -34.92 3.43
N SER A 15 14.69 -34.66 4.31
CA SER A 15 14.68 -33.51 5.22
C SER A 15 14.71 -32.18 4.46
N LEU A 16 15.63 -32.02 3.52
CA LEU A 16 15.75 -30.81 2.70
C LEU A 16 14.53 -30.61 1.79
N GLN A 17 13.97 -31.67 1.22
CA GLN A 17 12.75 -31.59 0.42
C GLN A 17 11.54 -31.18 1.27
N SER A 18 11.42 -31.71 2.49
CA SER A 18 10.35 -31.34 3.42
C SER A 18 10.45 -29.86 3.81
N GLN A 19 11.65 -29.38 4.12
CA GLN A 19 11.90 -27.96 4.43
C GLN A 19 11.66 -27.06 3.21
N GLU A 20 12.10 -27.46 2.01
CA GLU A 20 11.84 -26.72 0.78
C GLU A 20 10.33 -26.61 0.49
N LEU A 21 9.58 -27.70 0.73
CA LEU A 21 8.12 -27.71 0.57
C LEU A 21 7.43 -26.80 1.60
N ASP A 22 7.87 -26.84 2.85
CA ASP A 22 7.36 -25.95 3.89
C ASP A 22 7.65 -24.48 3.57
N GLN A 23 8.89 -24.16 3.14
CA GLN A 23 9.26 -22.81 2.70
C GLN A 23 8.40 -22.34 1.52
N LYS A 24 8.18 -23.19 0.50
CA LYS A 24 7.30 -22.86 -0.64
C LYS A 24 5.85 -22.63 -0.20
N LYS A 25 5.35 -23.44 0.74
CA LYS A 25 4.02 -23.30 1.32
C LYS A 25 3.89 -21.98 2.09
N LYS A 26 4.86 -21.64 2.94
CA LYS A 26 4.89 -20.39 3.71
C LYS A 26 5.00 -19.17 2.80
N ASN A 27 5.82 -19.23 1.75
CA ASN A 27 5.89 -18.18 0.73
C ASN A 27 4.54 -18.00 0.00
N ALA A 28 3.87 -19.09 -0.38
CA ALA A 28 2.54 -19.01 -0.99
C ALA A 28 1.49 -18.41 -0.04
N GLN A 29 1.53 -18.77 1.24
CA GLN A 29 0.65 -18.21 2.27
C GLN A 29 0.94 -16.72 2.51
N GLN A 30 2.21 -16.34 2.58
CA GLN A 30 2.64 -14.94 2.67
C GLN A 30 2.13 -14.14 1.46
N ASN A 31 2.32 -14.63 0.23
CA ASN A 31 1.81 -13.96 -0.97
C ASN A 31 0.28 -13.79 -0.91
N ALA A 32 -0.46 -14.80 -0.47
CA ALA A 32 -1.92 -14.70 -0.27
C ALA A 32 -2.31 -13.66 0.80
N ALA A 33 -1.54 -13.56 1.89
CA ALA A 33 -1.74 -12.56 2.93
C ALA A 33 -1.41 -11.15 2.43
N MET A 34 -0.39 -10.98 1.57
CA MET A 34 -0.08 -9.70 0.92
C MET A 34 -1.25 -9.19 0.09
N PHE A 35 -1.89 -10.05 -0.71
CA PHE A 35 -3.10 -9.68 -1.44
C PHE A 35 -4.26 -9.33 -0.50
N SER A 36 -4.41 -10.10 0.58
CA SER A 36 -5.47 -9.84 1.57
C SER A 36 -5.29 -8.48 2.25
N LEU A 37 -4.06 -8.12 2.63
CA LEU A 37 -3.72 -6.80 3.18
C LEU A 37 -3.97 -5.72 2.13
N TYR A 38 -3.51 -5.91 0.89
CA TYR A 38 -3.71 -4.94 -0.20
C TYR A 38 -5.19 -4.60 -0.41
N TYR A 39 -6.08 -5.60 -0.48
CA TYR A 39 -7.52 -5.35 -0.61
C TYR A 39 -8.13 -4.72 0.65
N ALA A 40 -7.66 -5.08 1.84
CA ALA A 40 -8.11 -4.46 3.09
C ALA A 40 -7.70 -2.98 3.18
N GLN A 41 -6.46 -2.65 2.78
CA GLN A 41 -5.97 -1.28 2.67
C GLN A 41 -6.79 -0.48 1.65
N GLY A 42 -7.09 -1.07 0.48
CA GLY A 42 -7.95 -0.46 -0.53
C GLY A 42 -9.37 -0.16 -0.02
N ALA A 43 -9.97 -1.09 0.73
CA ALA A 43 -11.29 -0.88 1.34
C ALA A 43 -11.28 0.24 2.39
N ARG A 44 -10.22 0.33 3.22
CA ARG A 44 -10.04 1.41 4.19
C ARG A 44 -9.86 2.76 3.51
N ILE A 45 -9.04 2.83 2.46
CA ILE A 45 -8.81 4.04 1.66
C ILE A 45 -10.12 4.52 1.03
N THR A 46 -10.83 3.61 0.37
CA THR A 46 -12.14 3.91 -0.23
C THR A 46 -13.15 4.42 0.79
N ALA A 47 -13.16 3.86 2.00
CA ALA A 47 -14.02 4.33 3.08
C ALA A 47 -13.61 5.72 3.60
N ALA A 48 -12.31 6.00 3.69
CA ALA A 48 -11.79 7.31 4.08
C ALA A 48 -12.12 8.39 3.04
N ASP A 49 -11.96 8.09 1.75
CA ASP A 49 -12.30 9.02 0.65
C ASP A 49 -13.80 9.37 0.65
N LYS A 50 -14.66 8.37 0.84
CA LYS A 50 -16.11 8.58 0.93
C LYS A 50 -16.48 9.43 2.14
N LEU A 51 -15.85 9.20 3.29
CA LEU A 51 -16.05 10.00 4.49
C LEU A 51 -15.64 11.46 4.25
N GLU A 52 -14.45 11.71 3.68
CA GLU A 52 -13.99 13.08 3.38
C GLU A 52 -14.96 13.80 2.43
N SER A 53 -15.44 13.11 1.38
CA SER A 53 -16.44 13.65 0.47
C SER A 53 -17.78 13.95 1.17
N ALA A 54 -18.25 13.04 2.03
CA ALA A 54 -19.50 13.21 2.77
C ALA A 54 -19.42 14.35 3.80
N GLU A 55 -18.28 14.54 4.45
CA GLU A 55 -18.02 15.65 5.38
C GLU A 55 -18.02 17.00 4.65
N ALA A 56 -17.40 17.07 3.47
CA ALA A 56 -17.40 18.27 2.63
C ALA A 56 -18.82 18.64 2.20
N ASP A 57 -19.61 17.66 1.73
CA ASP A 57 -21.00 17.86 1.34
C ASP A 57 -21.88 18.27 2.54
N LEU A 58 -21.71 17.63 3.71
CA LEU A 58 -22.44 17.99 4.93
C LEU A 58 -22.19 19.45 5.32
N LYS A 59 -20.93 19.91 5.27
CA LYS A 59 -20.57 21.31 5.55
C LYS A 59 -21.22 22.26 4.56
N ALA A 60 -21.20 21.95 3.26
CA ALA A 60 -21.84 22.77 2.24
C ALA A 60 -23.37 22.85 2.44
N LYS A 61 -24.02 21.73 2.75
CA LYS A 61 -25.47 21.67 3.01
C LYS A 61 -25.86 22.31 4.35
N GLY A 62 -24.98 22.29 5.34
CA GLY A 62 -25.15 23.02 6.59
C GLY A 62 -25.32 24.53 6.36
N ALA A 63 -24.44 25.12 5.55
CA ALA A 63 -24.53 26.54 5.20
C ALA A 63 -25.85 26.89 4.45
N VAL A 64 -26.32 26.00 3.58
CA VAL A 64 -27.60 26.17 2.87
C VAL A 64 -28.78 26.12 3.85
N LYS A 65 -28.78 25.17 4.79
CA LYS A 65 -29.82 25.06 5.83
C LYS A 65 -29.86 26.30 6.71
N ASP A 66 -28.71 26.80 7.15
CA ASP A 66 -28.62 28.02 7.97
C ASP A 66 -29.24 29.22 7.24
N GLN A 67 -28.92 29.41 5.95
CA GLN A 67 -29.50 30.48 5.15
C GLN A 67 -31.02 30.30 4.94
N ALA A 68 -31.49 29.05 4.77
CA ALA A 68 -32.91 28.76 4.62
C ALA A 68 -33.70 29.09 5.91
N VAL A 69 -33.13 28.83 7.08
CA VAL A 69 -33.72 29.21 8.39
C VAL A 69 -33.88 30.72 8.47
N ILE A 70 -32.83 31.50 8.17
CA ILE A 70 -32.87 32.97 8.17
C ILE A 70 -33.97 33.48 7.24
N ASN A 71 -34.02 32.97 6.01
CA ASN A 71 -35.03 33.39 5.03
C ASN A 71 -36.45 33.06 5.48
N SER A 72 -36.66 31.91 6.14
CA SER A 72 -37.96 31.50 6.67
C SER A 72 -38.44 32.44 7.79
N THR A 73 -37.54 32.85 8.68
CA THR A 73 -37.87 33.84 9.72
C THR A 73 -38.27 35.19 9.08
N ILE A 74 -37.54 35.64 8.06
CA ILE A 74 -37.86 36.87 7.33
C ILE A 74 -39.24 36.76 6.64
N SER A 75 -39.54 35.64 5.98
CA SER A 75 -40.83 35.45 5.30
C SER A 75 -42.01 35.38 6.28
N GLN A 76 -41.79 34.84 7.47
CA GLN A 76 -42.79 34.83 8.53
C GLN A 76 -43.07 36.24 9.05
N ASN A 77 -42.02 37.05 9.27
CA ASN A 77 -42.16 38.45 9.65
C ASN A 77 -42.91 39.26 8.57
N LEU A 78 -42.61 39.03 7.29
CA LEU A 78 -43.33 39.65 6.17
C LEU A 78 -44.82 39.29 6.17
N LEU A 79 -45.16 38.01 6.40
CA LEU A 79 -46.56 37.57 6.48
C LEU A 79 -47.30 38.23 7.66
N MET A 80 -46.65 38.33 8.82
CA MET A 80 -47.22 39.00 9.99
C MET A 80 -47.49 40.49 9.70
N ALA A 81 -46.51 41.20 9.14
CA ALA A 81 -46.65 42.60 8.77
C ALA A 81 -47.77 42.81 7.72
N ALA A 82 -47.86 41.94 6.70
CA ALA A 82 -48.89 42.03 5.69
C ALA A 82 -50.31 41.78 6.25
N ASN A 83 -50.45 40.83 7.19
CA ASN A 83 -51.72 40.58 7.88
C ASN A 83 -52.12 41.74 8.79
N GLN A 84 -51.16 42.35 9.48
CA GLN A 84 -51.41 43.53 10.30
C GLN A 84 -51.85 44.72 9.42
N GLY A 85 -51.17 44.95 8.30
CA GLY A 85 -51.57 45.96 7.31
C GLY A 85 -52.98 45.72 6.76
N LYS A 86 -53.33 44.46 6.44
CA LYS A 86 -54.70 44.07 6.04
C LYS A 86 -55.73 44.44 7.12
N ALA A 87 -55.44 44.16 8.39
CA ALA A 87 -56.34 44.47 9.49
C ALA A 87 -56.55 45.99 9.64
N TYR A 88 -55.48 46.78 9.59
CA TYR A 88 -55.60 48.24 9.67
C TYR A 88 -56.34 48.85 8.49
N VAL A 89 -56.07 48.40 7.26
CA VAL A 89 -56.81 48.86 6.07
C VAL A 89 -58.29 48.51 6.19
N SER A 90 -58.64 47.29 6.64
CA SER A 90 -60.04 46.91 6.86
C SER A 90 -60.72 47.82 7.88
N GLN A 91 -60.03 48.19 8.96
CA GLN A 91 -60.56 49.13 9.96
C GLN A 91 -60.73 50.55 9.37
N SER A 92 -59.75 51.03 8.60
CA SER A 92 -59.80 52.32 7.93
C SER A 92 -60.95 52.41 6.94
N VAL A 93 -61.21 51.35 6.15
CA VAL A 93 -62.35 51.28 5.22
C VAL A 93 -63.67 51.39 5.98
N THR A 94 -63.84 50.63 7.06
CA THR A 94 -65.04 50.71 7.91
C THR A 94 -65.22 52.11 8.49
N ASN A 95 -64.16 52.69 9.06
CA ASN A 95 -64.22 54.02 9.65
C ASN A 95 -64.53 55.11 8.60
N ALA A 96 -63.92 55.05 7.42
CA ALA A 96 -64.16 55.99 6.32
C ALA A 96 -65.59 55.85 5.77
N SER A 97 -66.10 54.63 5.64
CA SER A 97 -67.48 54.37 5.20
C SER A 97 -68.50 54.91 6.20
N VAL A 98 -68.31 54.68 7.50
CA VAL A 98 -69.16 55.24 8.56
C VAL A 98 -69.07 56.76 8.60
N GLY A 99 -67.87 57.33 8.45
CA GLY A 99 -67.66 58.77 8.36
C GLY A 99 -68.41 59.40 7.18
N ALA A 100 -68.29 58.82 5.99
CA ALA A 100 -68.99 59.27 4.79
C ALA A 100 -70.52 59.20 4.96
N ALA A 101 -71.04 58.11 5.54
CA ALA A 101 -72.47 57.98 5.84
C ALA A 101 -72.96 59.07 6.80
N ASN A 102 -72.19 59.36 7.86
CA ASN A 102 -72.54 60.42 8.82
C ASN A 102 -72.51 61.82 8.17
N VAL A 103 -71.52 62.10 7.32
CA VAL A 103 -71.44 63.37 6.57
C VAL A 103 -72.63 63.50 5.62
N GLN A 104 -73.02 62.42 4.94
CA GLN A 104 -74.19 62.42 4.05
C GLN A 104 -75.50 62.70 4.81
N ILE A 105 -75.68 62.08 6.00
CA ILE A 105 -76.82 62.35 6.88
C ILE A 105 -76.85 63.83 7.28
N ALA A 106 -75.71 64.39 7.70
CA ALA A 106 -75.59 65.79 8.08
C ALA A 106 -75.87 66.73 6.90
N SER A 107 -75.32 66.42 5.71
CA SER A 107 -75.53 67.17 4.47
C SER A 107 -77.01 67.22 4.10
N ASN A 108 -77.71 66.08 4.14
CA ASN A 108 -79.16 66.02 3.91
C ASN A 108 -79.96 66.87 4.90
N ALA A 109 -79.56 66.90 6.18
CA ALA A 109 -80.22 67.72 7.19
C ALA A 109 -80.03 69.23 6.93
N VAL A 110 -78.82 69.65 6.54
CA VAL A 110 -78.52 71.05 6.19
C VAL A 110 -79.23 71.47 4.91
N LEU A 111 -79.28 70.61 3.89
CA LEU A 111 -80.03 70.86 2.65
C LEU A 111 -81.52 71.04 2.92
N LYS A 112 -82.10 70.21 3.80
CA LYS A 112 -83.49 70.37 4.25
C LYS A 112 -83.70 71.71 4.98
N LEU A 113 -82.80 72.07 5.89
CA LEU A 113 -82.85 73.37 6.57
C LEU A 113 -82.73 74.55 5.58
N ALA A 114 -81.85 74.47 4.59
CA ALA A 114 -81.73 75.48 3.55
C ALA A 114 -83.03 75.64 2.75
N SER A 115 -83.71 74.53 2.42
CA SER A 115 -85.04 74.53 1.79
C SER A 115 -86.11 75.18 2.66
N ASP A 116 -86.14 74.85 3.96
CA ASP A 116 -87.10 75.41 4.92
C ASP A 116 -86.87 76.93 5.10
N ILE A 117 -85.62 77.37 5.21
CA ILE A 117 -85.25 78.80 5.29
C ILE A 117 -85.55 79.54 3.98
N GLY A 118 -85.32 78.93 2.82
CA GLY A 118 -85.69 79.51 1.53
C GLY A 118 -87.20 79.72 1.39
N SER A 119 -87.99 78.77 1.90
CA SER A 119 -89.44 78.88 1.98
C SER A 119 -89.87 80.01 2.94
N ALA A 120 -89.26 80.08 4.14
CA ALA A 120 -89.52 81.14 5.11
C ALA A 120 -89.17 82.54 4.57
N PHE A 121 -88.01 82.68 3.91
CA PHE A 121 -87.60 83.93 3.26
C PHE A 121 -88.59 84.35 2.16
N SER A 122 -89.07 83.39 1.35
CA SER A 122 -90.08 83.66 0.31
C SER A 122 -91.41 84.17 0.91
N ILE A 123 -91.83 83.64 2.06
CA ILE A 123 -93.02 84.09 2.79
C ILE A 123 -92.81 85.52 3.33
N ILE A 124 -91.68 85.78 4.00
CA ILE A 124 -91.36 87.11 4.57
C ILE A 124 -91.24 88.17 3.47
N SER A 125 -90.59 87.83 2.35
CA SER A 125 -90.46 88.72 1.19
C SER A 125 -91.81 89.07 0.55
N ALA A 126 -92.80 88.17 0.64
CA ALA A 126 -94.15 88.40 0.13
C ALA A 126 -95.05 89.15 1.13
N ALA A 127 -94.84 88.98 2.43
CA ALA A 127 -95.71 89.51 3.48
C ALA A 127 -95.29 90.90 3.99
N ASP A 128 -93.99 91.18 4.12
CA ASP A 128 -93.47 92.31 4.91
C ASP A 128 -92.27 93.02 4.23
N HIS A 129 -92.42 93.29 2.93
CA HIS A 129 -91.35 93.85 2.10
C HIS A 129 -91.06 95.32 2.47
N GLY A 130 -90.10 95.55 3.36
CA GLY A 130 -89.64 96.89 3.77
C GLY A 130 -89.39 97.07 5.28
N ASP A 131 -89.73 96.07 6.10
CA ASP A 131 -89.52 96.09 7.55
C ASP A 131 -88.12 95.52 7.93
N PRO A 132 -87.56 95.81 9.13
CA PRO A 132 -86.22 95.37 9.53
C PRO A 132 -85.98 93.85 9.48
N LEU A 133 -87.04 93.04 9.55
CA LEU A 133 -86.95 91.58 9.46
C LEU A 133 -86.50 91.06 8.08
N HIS A 134 -86.80 91.80 7.01
CA HIS A 134 -86.50 91.39 5.64
C HIS A 134 -84.99 91.26 5.35
N PRO A 135 -84.13 92.27 5.64
CA PRO A 135 -82.68 92.14 5.42
C PRO A 135 -82.03 91.05 6.28
N GLU A 136 -82.51 90.82 7.51
CA GLU A 136 -82.01 89.73 8.37
C GLU A 136 -82.36 88.34 7.80
N ALA A 137 -83.58 88.17 7.28
CA ALA A 137 -84.01 86.93 6.62
C ALA A 137 -83.23 86.66 5.32
N LEU A 138 -82.94 87.71 4.52
CA LEU A 138 -82.11 87.60 3.32
C LEU A 138 -80.67 87.17 3.66
N GLN A 139 -80.09 87.73 4.72
CA GLN A 139 -78.75 87.36 5.18
C GLN A 139 -78.71 85.89 5.65
N ALA A 140 -79.70 85.44 6.42
CA ALA A 140 -79.82 84.05 6.85
C ALA A 140 -79.96 83.09 5.65
N TYR A 141 -80.77 83.44 4.66
CA TYR A 141 -80.93 82.68 3.43
C TYR A 141 -79.63 82.58 2.61
N GLN A 142 -78.88 83.67 2.47
CA GLN A 142 -77.60 83.67 1.76
C GLN A 142 -76.55 82.81 2.48
N LEU A 143 -76.43 82.93 3.81
CA LEU A 143 -75.49 82.14 4.61
C LEU A 143 -75.82 80.64 4.58
N ILE A 144 -77.09 80.26 4.70
CA ILE A 144 -77.47 78.84 4.68
C ILE A 144 -77.30 78.22 3.30
N ASN A 145 -77.51 78.97 2.21
CA ASN A 145 -77.24 78.49 0.86
C ASN A 145 -75.75 78.31 0.58
N GLN A 146 -74.90 79.23 1.04
CA GLN A 146 -73.44 79.05 0.95
C GLN A 146 -72.99 77.82 1.75
N THR A 147 -73.57 77.63 2.94
CA THR A 147 -73.30 76.44 3.77
C THR A 147 -73.79 75.16 3.11
N ALA A 148 -74.95 75.19 2.44
CA ALA A 148 -75.51 74.07 1.69
C ALA A 148 -74.65 73.67 0.49
N ALA A 149 -74.10 74.63 -0.26
CA ALA A 149 -73.16 74.35 -1.33
C ALA A 149 -71.85 73.73 -0.81
N ALA A 150 -71.30 74.27 0.27
CA ALA A 150 -70.08 73.74 0.88
C ALA A 150 -70.26 72.33 1.45
N ILE A 151 -71.42 72.02 2.06
CA ILE A 151 -71.66 70.69 2.65
C ILE A 151 -71.91 69.61 1.59
N GLU A 152 -72.40 69.97 0.41
CA GLU A 152 -72.52 69.07 -0.75
C GLU A 152 -71.13 68.67 -1.26
N GLU A 153 -70.21 69.64 -1.40
CA GLU A 153 -68.81 69.39 -1.75
C GLU A 153 -68.13 68.48 -0.72
N VAL A 154 -68.31 68.77 0.58
CA VAL A 154 -67.76 67.94 1.67
C VAL A 154 -68.34 66.52 1.65
N SER A 155 -69.62 66.34 1.32
CA SER A 155 -70.24 65.02 1.16
C SER A 155 -69.63 64.24 0.00
N ASN A 156 -69.40 64.89 -1.14
CA ASN A 156 -68.74 64.27 -2.30
C ASN A 156 -67.30 63.87 -1.98
N LEU A 157 -66.53 64.75 -1.33
CA LEU A 157 -65.16 64.46 -0.89
C LEU A 157 -65.12 63.30 0.11
N ALA A 158 -66.10 63.21 1.02
CA ALA A 158 -66.18 62.09 1.97
C ALA A 158 -66.48 60.75 1.26
N MET A 159 -67.34 60.74 0.25
CA MET A 159 -67.60 59.56 -0.58
C MET A 159 -66.37 59.15 -1.41
N GLU A 160 -65.66 60.13 -1.98
CA GLU A 160 -64.41 59.89 -2.70
C GLU A 160 -63.33 59.31 -1.79
N ALA A 161 -63.14 59.88 -0.59
CA ALA A 161 -62.21 59.37 0.41
C ALA A 161 -62.54 57.93 0.85
N SER A 162 -63.83 57.60 1.02
CA SER A 162 -64.28 56.24 1.32
C SER A 162 -63.99 55.27 0.17
N SER A 163 -64.22 55.69 -1.07
CA SER A 163 -63.90 54.89 -2.27
C SER A 163 -62.40 54.66 -2.42
N ALA A 164 -61.58 55.70 -2.24
CA ALA A 164 -60.12 55.59 -2.29
C ALA A 164 -59.58 54.66 -1.19
N ALA A 165 -60.13 54.72 0.03
CA ALA A 165 -59.77 53.80 1.10
C ALA A 165 -60.11 52.34 0.75
N ALA A 166 -61.25 52.10 0.09
CA ALA A 166 -61.67 50.76 -0.33
C ALA A 166 -60.80 50.17 -1.46
N GLN A 167 -60.11 51.00 -2.24
CA GLN A 167 -59.21 50.54 -3.31
C GLN A 167 -57.87 50.00 -2.81
N ILE A 168 -57.54 50.18 -1.52
CA ILE A 168 -56.26 49.71 -0.97
C ILE A 168 -56.20 48.18 -0.99
N SER A 169 -55.30 47.62 -1.82
CA SER A 169 -55.20 46.17 -2.11
C SER A 169 -54.46 45.35 -1.03
N ALA A 170 -54.60 45.68 0.25
CA ALA A 170 -53.93 44.99 1.35
C ALA A 170 -54.26 43.48 1.45
N PRO A 171 -55.50 43.01 1.16
CA PRO A 171 -55.80 41.58 1.11
C PRO A 171 -54.96 40.82 0.07
N THR A 172 -54.70 41.43 -1.09
CA THR A 172 -53.87 40.85 -2.15
C THR A 172 -52.40 40.75 -1.72
N VAL A 173 -51.88 41.79 -1.04
CA VAL A 173 -50.51 41.77 -0.49
C VAL A 173 -50.36 40.65 0.55
N ALA A 174 -51.34 40.49 1.46
CA ALA A 174 -51.33 39.41 2.44
C ALA A 174 -51.38 38.01 1.78
N ALA A 175 -52.19 37.84 0.73
CA ALA A 175 -52.26 36.59 -0.01
C ALA A 175 -50.92 36.24 -0.70
N LYS A 176 -50.27 37.22 -1.34
CA LYS A 176 -48.94 37.04 -1.93
C LYS A 176 -47.87 36.75 -0.88
N ALA A 177 -47.87 37.46 0.25
CA ALA A 177 -46.97 37.18 1.37
C ALA A 177 -47.14 35.76 1.92
N LYS A 178 -48.39 35.27 2.01
CA LYS A 178 -48.68 33.89 2.40
C LYS A 178 -48.08 32.88 1.41
N ALA A 179 -48.27 33.09 0.11
CA ALA A 179 -47.71 32.22 -0.93
C ALA A 179 -46.17 32.19 -0.88
N THR A 180 -45.52 33.36 -0.74
CA THR A 180 -44.07 33.45 -0.56
C THR A 180 -43.61 32.72 0.68
N ASN A 181 -44.29 32.90 1.82
CA ASN A 181 -43.94 32.20 3.06
C ASN A 181 -44.06 30.68 2.90
N THR A 182 -45.10 30.19 2.23
CA THR A 182 -45.23 28.75 1.92
C THR A 182 -44.07 28.25 1.05
N ALA A 183 -43.68 28.98 0.01
CA ALA A 183 -42.57 28.59 -0.85
C ALA A 183 -41.23 28.54 -0.11
N VAL A 184 -40.93 29.54 0.73
CA VAL A 184 -39.70 29.58 1.53
C VAL A 184 -39.65 28.44 2.56
N ASN A 185 -40.78 28.12 3.22
CA ASN A 185 -40.84 26.98 4.13
C ASN A 185 -40.59 25.64 3.41
N ASN A 186 -41.03 25.50 2.16
CA ASN A 186 -40.73 24.30 1.36
C ASN A 186 -39.22 24.19 1.08
N ILE A 187 -38.53 25.30 0.81
CA ILE A 187 -37.06 25.32 0.65
C ILE A 187 -36.37 24.89 1.95
N LEU A 188 -36.79 25.42 3.10
CA LEU A 188 -36.25 25.02 4.40
C LEU A 188 -36.44 23.52 4.67
N LYS A 189 -37.61 22.98 4.31
CA LYS A 189 -37.88 21.54 4.43
C LYS A 189 -36.89 20.72 3.61
N VAL A 190 -36.74 21.02 2.32
CA VAL A 190 -35.80 20.31 1.43
C VAL A 190 -34.35 20.45 1.90
N ALA A 191 -33.93 21.65 2.29
CA ALA A 191 -32.58 21.89 2.81
C ALA A 191 -32.30 21.12 4.11
N SER A 192 -33.31 20.97 4.98
CA SER A 192 -33.20 20.17 6.20
C SER A 192 -33.10 18.68 5.89
N GLU A 193 -33.92 18.17 4.97
CA GLU A 193 -33.88 16.77 4.51
C GLU A 193 -32.53 16.42 3.85
N GLU A 194 -31.97 17.31 3.02
CA GLU A 194 -30.63 17.12 2.44
C GLU A 194 -29.54 17.11 3.52
N PHE A 195 -29.57 18.04 4.48
CA PHE A 195 -28.61 18.06 5.59
C PHE A 195 -28.67 16.76 6.41
N ASP A 196 -29.86 16.31 6.77
CA ASP A 196 -30.05 15.09 7.56
C ASP A 196 -29.60 13.83 6.80
N LYS A 197 -29.80 13.80 5.47
CA LYS A 197 -29.27 12.75 4.59
C LYS A 197 -27.74 12.66 4.64
N TYR A 198 -27.04 13.78 4.46
CA TYR A 198 -25.57 13.80 4.49
C TYR A 198 -25.01 13.57 5.90
N SER A 199 -25.70 14.02 6.95
CA SER A 199 -25.35 13.73 8.34
C SER A 199 -25.42 12.22 8.62
N THR A 200 -26.45 11.55 8.10
CA THR A 200 -26.58 10.09 8.17
C THR A 200 -25.50 9.37 7.37
N ALA A 201 -25.13 9.90 6.20
CA ALA A 201 -24.05 9.37 5.38
C ALA A 201 -22.70 9.43 6.11
N VAL A 202 -22.34 10.58 6.70
CA VAL A 202 -21.11 10.74 7.50
C VAL A 202 -21.04 9.72 8.65
N ASN A 203 -22.13 9.52 9.39
CA ASN A 203 -22.17 8.52 10.46
C ASN A 203 -21.98 7.09 9.93
N THR A 204 -22.57 6.78 8.78
CA THR A 204 -22.47 5.46 8.14
C THR A 204 -21.07 5.21 7.59
N ASP A 205 -20.49 6.20 6.93
CA ASP A 205 -19.13 6.12 6.36
C ASP A 205 -18.07 6.06 7.47
N ASN A 206 -18.25 6.79 8.58
CA ASN A 206 -17.38 6.69 9.74
C ASN A 206 -17.44 5.29 10.40
N ALA A 207 -18.63 4.69 10.52
CA ALA A 207 -18.77 3.32 11.00
C ALA A 207 -18.12 2.31 10.05
N THR A 208 -18.24 2.54 8.73
CA THR A 208 -17.59 1.71 7.69
C THR A 208 -16.07 1.85 7.74
N LEU A 209 -15.55 3.06 7.94
CA LEU A 209 -14.12 3.32 8.12
C LEU A 209 -13.58 2.60 9.36
N ALA A 210 -14.30 2.64 10.48
CA ALA A 210 -13.91 1.90 11.68
C ALA A 210 -13.84 0.39 11.42
N GLN A 211 -14.85 -0.19 10.75
CA GLN A 211 -14.88 -1.62 10.42
C GLN A 211 -13.75 -2.03 9.47
N THR A 212 -13.51 -1.23 8.41
CA THR A 212 -12.44 -1.50 7.44
C THR A 212 -11.06 -1.34 8.05
N ASN A 213 -10.88 -0.40 9.00
CA ASN A 213 -9.65 -0.25 9.75
C ASN A 213 -9.35 -1.47 10.64
N THR A 214 -10.35 -2.05 11.31
CA THR A 214 -10.16 -3.30 12.06
C THR A 214 -9.72 -4.45 11.15
N LYS A 215 -10.39 -4.63 10.00
CA LYS A 215 -10.01 -5.68 9.03
C LYS A 215 -8.62 -5.48 8.45
N GLU A 216 -8.23 -4.22 8.21
CA GLU A 216 -6.88 -3.88 7.75
C GLU A 216 -5.83 -4.28 8.79
N LYS A 217 -6.04 -3.96 10.08
CA LYS A 217 -5.13 -4.36 11.16
C LYS A 217 -5.07 -5.87 11.41
N GLU A 218 -6.19 -6.57 11.26
CA GLU A 218 -6.19 -8.04 11.28
C GLU A 218 -5.35 -8.62 10.13
N ALA A 219 -5.51 -8.11 8.91
CA ALA A 219 -4.73 -8.55 7.75
C ALA A 219 -3.24 -8.19 7.88
N GLU A 220 -2.93 -7.03 8.46
CA GLU A 220 -1.56 -6.59 8.75
C GLU A 220 -0.88 -7.58 9.71
N GLY A 221 -1.52 -7.92 10.82
CA GLY A 221 -1.01 -8.89 11.78
C GLY A 221 -0.76 -10.26 11.15
N VAL A 222 -1.71 -10.77 10.36
CA VAL A 222 -1.55 -12.05 9.65
C VAL A 222 -0.37 -12.04 8.68
N LEU A 223 -0.15 -10.94 7.96
CA LEU A 223 0.99 -10.82 7.06
C LEU A 223 2.31 -10.83 7.83
N VAL A 224 2.40 -10.06 8.92
CA VAL A 224 3.61 -9.99 9.75
C VAL A 224 3.97 -11.36 10.35
N ASP A 225 2.97 -12.09 10.85
CA ASP A 225 3.16 -13.44 11.40
C ASP A 225 3.66 -14.41 10.31
N LEU A 226 2.99 -14.44 9.14
CA LEU A 226 3.38 -15.33 8.04
C LEU A 226 4.74 -14.97 7.44
N TYR A 227 5.09 -13.68 7.43
CA TYR A 227 6.40 -13.22 6.98
C TYR A 227 7.50 -13.70 7.92
N THR A 228 7.28 -13.58 9.24
CA THR A 228 8.20 -14.08 10.26
C THR A 228 8.38 -15.60 10.17
N ASP A 229 7.29 -16.34 9.97
CA ASP A 229 7.31 -17.79 9.73
C ASP A 229 8.09 -18.16 8.46
N TYR A 230 7.93 -17.40 7.37
CA TYR A 230 8.66 -17.63 6.13
C TYR A 230 10.16 -17.41 6.33
N LEU A 231 10.57 -16.33 7.01
CA LEU A 231 11.97 -16.07 7.33
C LEU A 231 12.55 -17.20 8.19
N ALA A 232 11.84 -17.63 9.24
CA ALA A 232 12.27 -18.74 10.08
C ALA A 232 12.45 -20.05 9.28
N SER A 233 11.54 -20.34 8.34
CA SER A 233 11.62 -21.51 7.46
C SER A 233 12.80 -21.41 6.47
N GLN A 234 13.03 -20.22 5.89
CA GLN A 234 14.19 -19.96 5.02
C GLN A 234 15.52 -20.14 5.77
N THR A 235 15.60 -19.67 7.02
CA THR A 235 16.79 -19.84 7.86
C THR A 235 17.00 -21.28 8.27
N ALA A 236 15.94 -22.00 8.63
CA ALA A 236 16.01 -23.43 8.92
C ALA A 236 16.55 -24.21 7.72
N TYR A 237 16.01 -23.96 6.52
CA TYR A 237 16.50 -24.54 5.28
C TYR A 237 17.99 -24.22 5.03
N THR A 238 18.37 -22.95 5.15
CA THR A 238 19.75 -22.50 4.92
C THR A 238 20.73 -23.17 5.90
N ARG A 239 20.36 -23.27 7.18
CA ARG A 239 21.16 -23.95 8.21
C ARG A 239 21.29 -25.45 7.91
N THR A 240 20.19 -26.13 7.61
CA THR A 240 20.21 -27.56 7.28
C THR A 240 21.02 -27.81 6.01
N ASN A 241 20.88 -26.97 4.98
CA ASN A 241 21.66 -27.07 3.75
C ASN A 241 23.17 -26.85 4.01
N ASN A 242 23.53 -25.87 4.85
CA ASN A 242 24.92 -25.63 5.24
C ASN A 242 25.54 -26.80 6.01
N GLN A 243 24.77 -27.44 6.89
CA GLN A 243 25.28 -28.53 7.74
C GLN A 243 25.29 -29.90 7.03
N LEU A 244 24.27 -30.19 6.22
CA LEU A 244 24.05 -31.54 5.67
C LEU A 244 24.31 -31.65 4.16
N ASN A 245 24.35 -30.53 3.44
CA ASN A 245 24.45 -30.52 1.98
C ASN A 245 25.48 -29.52 1.46
N LEU A 246 26.58 -29.37 2.21
CA LEU A 246 27.73 -28.55 1.85
C LEU A 246 27.37 -27.08 1.54
N GLY A 247 26.24 -26.56 2.01
CA GLY A 247 25.78 -25.21 1.69
C GLY A 247 25.62 -24.94 0.20
N LEU A 248 25.25 -25.98 -0.57
CA LEU A 248 25.09 -25.86 -2.02
C LEU A 248 23.95 -24.89 -2.34
N GLN A 249 24.29 -23.82 -3.05
CA GLN A 249 23.34 -22.77 -3.43
C GLN A 249 23.63 -22.20 -4.81
N VAL A 250 22.59 -21.74 -5.49
CA VAL A 250 22.68 -21.05 -6.77
C VAL A 250 22.36 -19.57 -6.55
N THR A 251 23.22 -18.68 -7.00
CA THR A 251 23.12 -17.23 -6.83
C THR A 251 23.50 -16.50 -8.13
N ALA A 252 23.33 -15.17 -8.15
CA ALA A 252 23.73 -14.30 -9.27
C ALA A 252 23.20 -14.79 -10.64
N ILE A 253 21.92 -15.14 -10.70
CA ILE A 253 21.25 -15.59 -11.92
C ILE A 253 21.07 -14.41 -12.86
N SER A 254 21.49 -14.58 -14.10
CA SER A 254 21.35 -13.59 -15.18
C SER A 254 20.96 -14.31 -16.47
N THR A 255 20.69 -13.53 -17.52
CA THR A 255 20.37 -14.05 -18.86
C THR A 255 21.54 -14.78 -19.54
N GLN A 256 22.75 -14.70 -19.00
CA GLN A 256 23.96 -15.26 -19.61
C GLN A 256 24.67 -16.29 -18.71
N SER A 257 24.52 -16.17 -17.40
CA SER A 257 25.20 -17.04 -16.43
C SER A 257 24.50 -17.09 -15.09
N PHE A 258 24.84 -18.10 -14.28
CA PHE A 258 24.54 -18.15 -12.86
C PHE A 258 25.79 -18.59 -12.09
N GLN A 259 25.81 -18.36 -10.78
CA GLN A 259 26.90 -18.79 -9.90
C GLN A 259 26.44 -19.91 -8.99
N VAL A 260 27.28 -20.94 -8.82
CA VAL A 260 27.07 -22.01 -7.83
C VAL A 260 28.08 -21.84 -6.71
N ALA A 261 27.62 -21.80 -5.47
CA ALA A 261 28.48 -21.74 -4.29
C ALA A 261 28.28 -22.97 -3.40
N PHE A 262 29.37 -23.48 -2.83
CA PHE A 262 29.37 -24.63 -1.92
C PHE A 262 30.61 -24.65 -1.03
N ASN A 263 30.55 -25.41 0.06
CA ASN A 263 31.63 -25.66 1.01
C ASN A 263 32.37 -26.96 0.68
N LEU A 264 33.68 -26.97 0.84
CA LEU A 264 34.48 -28.17 0.63
C LEU A 264 34.24 -29.21 1.74
N LEU A 265 34.20 -30.47 1.35
CA LEU A 265 33.98 -31.60 2.26
C LEU A 265 35.23 -31.76 3.13
N LYS A 266 35.08 -31.70 4.45
CA LYS A 266 36.22 -31.79 5.39
C LYS A 266 36.40 -33.24 5.84
N THR A 267 37.65 -33.67 6.03
CA THR A 267 37.92 -34.93 6.73
C THR A 267 37.37 -34.84 8.18
N PRO A 268 36.62 -35.86 8.66
CA PRO A 268 36.15 -35.90 10.05
C PRO A 268 37.30 -36.13 11.05
N PHE A 269 38.44 -36.65 10.58
CA PHE A 269 39.61 -36.91 11.42
C PHE A 269 40.72 -35.92 11.06
N ALA A 270 41.06 -35.03 12.00
CA ALA A 270 42.22 -34.17 11.87
C ALA A 270 43.48 -35.04 11.91
N ASN A 271 44.17 -35.19 10.78
CA ASN A 271 45.51 -35.75 10.81
C ASN A 271 46.40 -34.79 11.62
N ASN A 272 47.25 -35.33 12.50
CA ASN A 272 48.17 -34.57 13.37
C ASN A 272 49.24 -33.77 12.60
N SER A 273 49.17 -33.73 11.27
CA SER A 273 49.92 -32.86 10.37
C SER A 273 49.04 -31.68 9.96
N SER A 274 49.55 -30.46 10.11
CA SER A 274 48.85 -29.16 9.97
C SER A 274 48.36 -28.81 8.55
N GLU A 275 47.76 -29.75 7.82
CA GLU A 275 47.18 -29.55 6.51
C GLU A 275 45.69 -29.90 6.57
N VAL A 276 44.85 -28.94 6.17
CA VAL A 276 43.42 -29.16 6.05
C VAL A 276 43.20 -30.23 4.97
N GLY A 277 43.08 -31.48 5.40
CA GLY A 277 42.95 -32.64 4.52
C GLY A 277 41.55 -32.70 3.92
N TYR A 278 41.38 -32.15 2.73
CA TYR A 278 40.16 -32.36 1.94
C TYR A 278 40.25 -33.74 1.27
N PRO A 279 39.31 -34.67 1.53
CA PRO A 279 39.38 -36.04 1.03
C PRO A 279 38.97 -36.19 -0.45
N VAL A 280 38.50 -35.10 -1.07
CA VAL A 280 37.99 -35.08 -2.45
C VAL A 280 39.11 -34.68 -3.41
N GLN A 281 39.31 -35.51 -4.44
CA GLN A 281 40.23 -35.26 -5.54
C GLN A 281 39.65 -34.25 -6.54
N ASN A 282 38.40 -34.46 -6.98
CA ASN A 282 37.74 -33.62 -7.97
C ASN A 282 36.26 -33.40 -7.61
N TYR A 283 35.75 -32.21 -7.92
CA TYR A 283 34.35 -31.87 -7.81
C TYR A 283 33.72 -31.67 -9.19
N PHE A 284 32.49 -32.14 -9.37
CA PHE A 284 31.73 -32.01 -10.62
C PHE A 284 30.33 -31.50 -10.34
N LEU A 285 29.87 -30.52 -11.12
CA LEU A 285 28.53 -29.96 -11.04
C LEU A 285 27.64 -30.50 -12.16
N PHE A 286 26.41 -30.86 -11.81
CA PHE A 286 25.38 -31.33 -12.73
C PHE A 286 24.16 -30.45 -12.64
N VAL A 287 23.66 -29.99 -13.79
CA VAL A 287 22.42 -29.22 -13.89
C VAL A 287 21.30 -30.18 -14.32
N VAL A 288 20.28 -30.33 -13.49
CA VAL A 288 19.20 -31.29 -13.68
C VAL A 288 17.87 -30.55 -13.73
N LYS A 289 16.96 -30.93 -14.63
CA LYS A 289 15.59 -30.39 -14.62
C LYS A 289 14.91 -30.75 -13.29
N GLU A 290 14.21 -29.81 -12.66
CA GLU A 290 13.53 -29.99 -11.35
C GLU A 290 12.70 -31.28 -11.30
N GLN A 291 11.95 -31.58 -12.37
CA GLN A 291 11.10 -32.77 -12.50
C GLN A 291 11.86 -34.12 -12.40
N LYS A 292 13.18 -34.12 -12.60
CA LYS A 292 14.04 -35.31 -12.51
C LYS A 292 14.83 -35.38 -11.21
N LYS A 293 14.67 -34.42 -10.28
CA LYS A 293 15.48 -34.33 -9.06
C LYS A 293 15.42 -35.57 -8.17
N THR A 294 14.28 -36.26 -8.12
CA THR A 294 14.09 -37.48 -7.31
C THR A 294 14.67 -38.74 -7.96
N THR A 295 14.93 -38.70 -9.27
CA THR A 295 15.44 -39.84 -10.04
C THR A 295 16.94 -39.77 -10.31
N PHE A 296 17.55 -38.59 -10.15
CA PHE A 296 18.98 -38.40 -10.34
C PHE A 296 19.75 -38.95 -9.14
N ASN A 297 20.69 -39.87 -9.40
CA ASN A 297 21.45 -40.57 -8.37
C ASN A 297 22.92 -40.75 -8.80
N ILE A 298 23.74 -41.29 -7.90
CA ILE A 298 25.19 -41.45 -8.10
C ILE A 298 25.51 -42.28 -9.35
N ASN A 299 24.76 -43.35 -9.62
CA ASN A 299 24.94 -44.19 -10.80
C ASN A 299 24.71 -43.42 -12.11
N SER A 300 23.73 -42.50 -12.11
CA SER A 300 23.44 -41.64 -13.25
C SER A 300 24.56 -40.61 -13.47
N ALA A 301 25.08 -40.03 -12.39
CA ALA A 301 26.21 -39.11 -12.43
C ALA A 301 27.49 -39.79 -12.94
N ASP A 302 27.82 -40.98 -12.43
CA ASP A 302 28.97 -41.78 -12.86
C ASP A 302 28.92 -42.15 -14.34
N ARG A 303 27.74 -42.54 -14.83
CA ARG A 303 27.54 -42.84 -16.24
C ARG A 303 27.82 -41.61 -17.12
N ILE A 304 27.40 -40.44 -16.67
CA ILE A 304 27.64 -39.17 -17.37
C ILE A 304 29.14 -38.83 -17.36
N LEU A 305 29.83 -38.95 -16.22
CA LEU A 305 31.27 -38.70 -16.11
C LEU A 305 32.09 -39.58 -17.05
N ARG A 306 31.74 -40.87 -17.16
CA ARG A 306 32.43 -41.82 -18.05
C ARG A 306 32.22 -41.51 -19.54
N SER A 307 31.10 -40.90 -19.89
CA SER A 307 30.79 -40.55 -21.29
C SER A 307 31.50 -39.30 -21.80
N ASN A 308 31.97 -38.42 -20.90
CA ASN A 308 32.72 -37.19 -21.19
C ASN A 308 32.13 -36.33 -22.34
N ASP A 309 30.82 -36.07 -22.31
CA ASP A 309 30.08 -35.42 -23.39
C ASP A 309 29.62 -33.98 -23.09
N GLY A 310 30.19 -33.38 -22.04
CA GLY A 310 29.93 -31.98 -21.65
C GLY A 310 28.63 -31.77 -20.88
N ARG A 311 28.02 -32.83 -20.33
CA ARG A 311 26.83 -32.78 -19.45
C ARG A 311 27.14 -32.53 -17.98
N PHE A 312 28.37 -32.15 -17.67
CA PHE A 312 28.84 -31.79 -16.33
C PHE A 312 29.87 -30.68 -16.43
N THR A 313 30.06 -29.94 -15.33
CA THR A 313 31.11 -28.91 -15.24
C THR A 313 32.12 -29.28 -14.16
N PRO A 314 33.41 -29.51 -14.52
CA PRO A 314 34.45 -29.76 -13.54
C PRO A 314 34.75 -28.49 -12.75
N VAL A 315 34.91 -28.61 -11.43
CA VAL A 315 35.24 -27.48 -10.57
C VAL A 315 36.74 -27.39 -10.38
N THR A 316 37.30 -26.23 -10.73
CA THR A 316 38.71 -25.93 -10.42
C THR A 316 38.77 -25.29 -9.03
N LEU A 317 39.52 -25.91 -8.11
CA LEU A 317 39.65 -25.40 -6.74
C LEU A 317 40.47 -24.12 -6.70
N THR A 318 39.91 -23.08 -6.08
CA THR A 318 40.59 -21.80 -5.90
C THR A 318 41.63 -21.92 -4.78
N THR A 319 42.90 -21.72 -5.12
CA THR A 319 44.01 -21.71 -4.17
C THR A 319 44.42 -20.29 -3.82
N ASN A 320 44.53 -19.96 -2.53
CA ASN A 320 45.07 -18.67 -2.11
C ASN A 320 46.60 -18.68 -2.27
N GLN A 321 47.12 -18.05 -3.33
CA GLN A 321 48.53 -17.67 -3.36
C GLN A 321 48.71 -16.30 -2.69
N PRO A 322 49.76 -16.11 -1.88
CA PRO A 322 50.11 -14.78 -1.39
C PRO A 322 50.65 -13.94 -2.55
N SER A 323 49.81 -13.07 -3.12
CA SER A 323 50.20 -12.10 -4.14
C SER A 323 50.94 -10.92 -3.50
N GLY A 324 52.27 -10.96 -3.53
CA GLY A 324 53.16 -9.84 -3.23
C GLY A 324 54.45 -9.90 -4.06
N PRO A 325 55.14 -8.78 -4.33
CA PRO A 325 56.22 -8.71 -5.34
C PRO A 325 57.50 -9.51 -5.02
N ASN A 326 57.58 -10.16 -3.86
CA ASN A 326 58.74 -10.95 -3.43
C ASN A 326 58.44 -12.46 -3.46
N ALA A 327 57.80 -12.94 -4.54
CA ALA A 327 57.46 -14.35 -4.75
C ALA A 327 58.60 -15.18 -5.39
N GLY A 328 59.86 -14.75 -5.23
CA GLY A 328 61.03 -15.57 -5.52
C GLY A 328 61.90 -15.62 -4.27
N ALA A 329 61.92 -16.77 -3.57
CA ALA A 329 62.98 -17.26 -2.67
C ALA A 329 62.49 -18.03 -1.40
N ASN A 330 61.27 -18.55 -1.32
CA ASN A 330 60.92 -19.47 -0.22
C ASN A 330 60.06 -20.66 -0.69
N PRO A 331 60.66 -21.85 -0.96
CA PRO A 331 59.96 -23.04 -1.46
C PRO A 331 59.15 -23.80 -0.38
N GLY A 332 58.69 -23.12 0.68
CA GLY A 332 58.01 -23.77 1.83
C GLY A 332 56.66 -23.17 2.24
N LYS A 333 56.11 -22.19 1.51
CA LYS A 333 54.81 -21.61 1.88
C LYS A 333 53.65 -22.41 1.28
N LYS A 334 52.95 -23.12 2.18
CA LYS A 334 51.78 -23.97 1.89
C LYS A 334 50.67 -23.18 1.21
N THR A 335 50.19 -23.70 0.09
CA THR A 335 49.02 -23.20 -0.63
C THR A 335 47.76 -23.60 0.13
N THR A 336 47.03 -22.64 0.69
CA THR A 336 45.77 -22.93 1.41
C THR A 336 44.60 -22.85 0.43
N VAL A 337 43.86 -23.95 0.26
CA VAL A 337 42.63 -23.98 -0.53
C VAL A 337 41.52 -23.24 0.22
N SER A 338 40.75 -22.41 -0.47
CA SER A 338 39.61 -21.72 0.15
C SER A 338 38.52 -22.72 0.58
N PRO A 339 37.99 -22.63 1.81
CA PRO A 339 37.01 -23.60 2.34
C PRO A 339 35.64 -23.53 1.65
N SER A 340 35.35 -22.45 0.94
CA SER A 340 34.19 -22.30 0.07
C SER A 340 34.64 -22.01 -1.37
N GLN A 341 33.85 -22.50 -2.32
CA GLN A 341 34.08 -22.33 -3.75
C GLN A 341 32.89 -21.61 -4.39
N LYS A 342 33.18 -20.82 -5.43
CA LYS A 342 32.18 -20.14 -6.27
C LYS A 342 32.52 -20.43 -7.72
N VAL A 343 31.58 -21.02 -8.45
CA VAL A 343 31.75 -21.44 -9.84
C VAL A 343 30.79 -20.66 -10.71
N ASN A 344 31.31 -19.91 -11.68
CA ASN A 344 30.49 -19.21 -12.66
C ASN A 344 30.13 -20.15 -13.79
N MET A 345 28.84 -20.32 -14.03
CA MET A 345 28.27 -21.22 -15.02
C MET A 345 27.75 -20.40 -16.20
N ASN A 346 28.41 -20.49 -17.35
CA ASN A 346 28.00 -19.76 -18.57
C ASN A 346 27.01 -20.61 -19.38
N LEU A 347 25.83 -20.04 -19.66
CA LEU A 347 24.72 -20.74 -20.33
C LEU A 347 25.05 -21.24 -21.73
N LEU A 348 25.99 -20.60 -22.43
CA LEU A 348 26.42 -21.03 -23.76
C LEU A 348 27.26 -22.31 -23.72
N SER A 349 27.90 -22.59 -22.58
CA SER A 349 28.87 -23.68 -22.41
C SER A 349 28.33 -24.90 -21.66
N ILE A 350 27.19 -24.77 -20.98
CA ILE A 350 26.63 -25.81 -20.13
C ILE A 350 25.44 -26.50 -20.80
N LYS A 351 25.26 -27.77 -20.47
CA LYS A 351 24.10 -28.58 -20.85
C LYS A 351 23.48 -29.17 -19.60
N ASP A 352 22.20 -29.49 -19.67
CA ASP A 352 21.58 -30.31 -18.65
C ASP A 352 22.05 -31.78 -18.74
N THR A 353 21.63 -32.59 -17.77
CA THR A 353 21.96 -34.02 -17.73
C THR A 353 21.35 -34.86 -18.86
N ASP A 354 20.40 -34.31 -19.61
CA ASP A 354 19.85 -34.91 -20.84
C ASP A 354 20.66 -34.54 -22.10
N GLY A 355 21.64 -33.63 -21.97
CA GLY A 355 22.44 -33.12 -23.09
C GLY A 355 21.77 -31.98 -23.86
N GLN A 356 20.67 -31.44 -23.35
CA GLN A 356 19.97 -30.30 -23.91
C GLN A 356 20.57 -29.00 -23.37
N LYS A 357 20.38 -27.91 -24.12
CA LYS A 357 20.75 -26.58 -23.65
C LYS A 357 19.80 -26.16 -22.52
N ILE A 358 20.27 -25.28 -21.65
CA ILE A 358 19.43 -24.71 -20.60
C ILE A 358 18.35 -23.82 -21.25
N GLU A 359 17.10 -24.09 -20.93
CA GLU A 359 15.93 -23.37 -21.47
C GLU A 359 15.46 -22.31 -20.49
N PHE A 360 15.08 -21.14 -21.02
CA PHE A 360 14.48 -20.09 -20.21
C PHE A 360 13.10 -20.51 -19.70
N GLY A 361 12.75 -20.10 -18.49
CA GLY A 361 11.47 -20.42 -17.84
C GLY A 361 11.30 -21.85 -17.33
N THR A 362 12.30 -22.72 -17.53
CA THR A 362 12.33 -24.07 -16.96
C THR A 362 13.02 -24.07 -15.60
N ASN A 363 12.44 -24.79 -14.62
CA ASN A 363 13.05 -24.97 -13.30
C ASN A 363 14.15 -26.04 -13.32
N TYR A 364 15.30 -25.72 -12.74
CA TYR A 364 16.47 -26.58 -12.62
C TYR A 364 16.96 -26.66 -11.17
N VAL A 365 17.70 -27.73 -10.87
CA VAL A 365 18.47 -27.92 -9.63
C VAL A 365 19.91 -28.26 -9.99
N VAL A 366 20.82 -27.97 -9.06
CA VAL A 366 22.23 -28.36 -9.17
C VAL A 366 22.53 -29.49 -8.20
N PHE A 367 23.28 -30.49 -8.66
CA PHE A 367 23.93 -31.49 -7.83
C PHE A 367 25.45 -31.32 -7.87
N LEU A 368 26.11 -31.57 -6.75
CA LEU A 368 27.55 -31.60 -6.62
C LEU A 368 28.01 -33.03 -6.34
N MET A 369 28.92 -33.54 -7.16
CA MET A 369 29.58 -34.81 -6.94
C MET A 369 31.05 -34.58 -6.53
N GLY A 370 31.47 -35.20 -5.44
CA GLY A 370 32.86 -35.23 -5.00
C GLY A 370 33.45 -36.60 -5.19
N VAL A 371 34.49 -36.71 -6.03
CA VAL A 371 35.24 -37.96 -6.23
C VAL A 371 36.39 -38.02 -5.23
N TYR A 372 36.38 -39.02 -4.33
CA TYR A 372 37.37 -39.13 -3.27
C TYR A 372 38.72 -39.67 -3.77
N TYR A 373 39.81 -39.29 -3.10
CA TYR A 373 41.12 -39.91 -3.31
C TYR A 373 41.07 -41.41 -3.04
N SER A 374 41.74 -42.20 -3.87
CA SER A 374 41.77 -43.66 -3.71
C SER A 374 42.37 -44.10 -2.37
N ASP A 375 43.33 -43.36 -1.83
CA ASP A 375 43.92 -43.69 -0.52
C ASP A 375 42.96 -43.37 0.63
N TYR A 376 42.24 -42.25 0.56
CA TYR A 376 41.17 -41.96 1.53
C TYR A 376 40.07 -43.03 1.51
N LYS A 377 39.63 -43.47 0.32
CA LYS A 377 38.65 -44.55 0.16
C LYS A 377 39.10 -45.86 0.82
N LYS A 378 40.40 -46.19 0.71
CA LYS A 378 40.99 -47.36 1.38
C LYS A 378 41.03 -47.18 2.90
N ASP A 379 41.40 -45.99 3.38
CA ASP A 379 41.52 -45.69 4.82
C ASP A 379 40.18 -45.83 5.55
N ILE A 380 39.08 -45.39 4.93
CA ILE A 380 37.72 -45.53 5.49
C ILE A 380 37.00 -46.81 5.06
N ASN A 381 37.66 -47.67 4.27
CA ASN A 381 37.09 -48.88 3.65
C ASN A 381 35.73 -48.64 2.97
N ASN A 382 35.61 -47.51 2.25
CA ASN A 382 34.42 -47.14 1.51
C ASN A 382 34.82 -46.61 0.13
N PHE A 383 34.38 -47.29 -0.92
CA PHE A 383 34.76 -46.99 -2.30
C PHE A 383 33.73 -46.11 -3.04
N GLU A 384 32.60 -45.80 -2.41
CA GLU A 384 31.58 -44.92 -2.95
C GLU A 384 32.07 -43.46 -2.97
N ASP A 385 31.67 -42.72 -4.00
CA ASP A 385 31.86 -41.28 -4.07
C ASP A 385 30.69 -40.54 -3.41
N TYR A 386 30.84 -39.23 -3.21
CA TYR A 386 29.80 -38.42 -2.60
C TYR A 386 28.95 -37.72 -3.66
N LEU A 387 27.63 -37.83 -3.56
CA LEU A 387 26.69 -37.00 -4.29
C LEU A 387 25.90 -36.16 -3.28
N SER A 388 25.81 -34.86 -3.53
CA SER A 388 25.01 -33.95 -2.70
C SER A 388 23.51 -34.23 -2.85
N ALA A 389 22.70 -33.67 -1.96
CA ALA A 389 21.29 -33.42 -2.23
C ALA A 389 21.17 -32.27 -3.28
N PRO A 390 20.04 -32.15 -4.01
CA PRO A 390 19.84 -31.07 -4.96
C PRO A 390 19.87 -29.71 -4.25
N SER A 391 20.33 -28.68 -4.96
CA SER A 391 20.12 -27.28 -4.56
C SER A 391 18.64 -26.93 -4.53
N ALA A 392 18.29 -25.77 -3.97
CA ALA A 392 16.98 -25.15 -4.22
C ALA A 392 16.74 -24.99 -5.73
N GLY A 393 15.49 -25.19 -6.15
CA GLY A 393 15.08 -25.00 -7.54
C GLY A 393 15.23 -23.54 -7.98
N PHE A 394 15.70 -23.33 -9.20
CA PHE A 394 15.84 -22.00 -9.79
C PHE A 394 15.44 -22.02 -11.28
N ALA A 395 14.97 -20.88 -11.78
CA ALA A 395 14.68 -20.67 -13.19
C ALA A 395 15.52 -19.52 -13.73
N ILE A 396 15.84 -19.60 -15.02
CA ILE A 396 16.53 -18.53 -15.74
C ILE A 396 15.51 -17.85 -16.63
N THR A 397 15.40 -16.53 -16.53
CA THR A 397 14.41 -15.73 -17.25
C THR A 397 15.08 -14.52 -17.89
N ASN A 398 14.44 -13.98 -18.92
CA ASN A 398 14.74 -12.67 -19.47
C ASN A 398 14.20 -11.61 -18.52
N GLN A 399 15.08 -10.87 -17.88
CA GLN A 399 14.68 -9.76 -17.01
C GLN A 399 14.27 -8.56 -17.85
N LEU A 400 13.02 -8.14 -17.70
CA LEU A 400 12.53 -6.90 -18.29
C LEU A 400 13.06 -5.71 -17.48
N ILE A 401 13.25 -4.59 -18.17
CA ILE A 401 13.73 -3.33 -17.58
C ILE A 401 12.56 -2.37 -17.48
N ALA A 402 12.28 -1.89 -16.26
CA ALA A 402 11.33 -0.82 -15.99
C ALA A 402 12.01 0.56 -16.16
N PRO A 403 11.25 1.64 -16.44
CA PRO A 403 11.82 2.98 -16.55
C PRO A 403 12.47 3.41 -15.23
N LYS A 404 13.42 4.34 -15.30
CA LYS A 404 14.00 4.89 -14.09
C LYS A 404 13.00 5.80 -13.37
N PRO A 405 12.91 5.77 -12.03
CA PRO A 405 11.92 6.55 -11.26
C PRO A 405 11.90 8.05 -11.55
N ASP A 406 13.07 8.65 -11.84
CA ASP A 406 13.24 10.07 -12.14
C ASP A 406 12.69 10.49 -13.51
N THR A 407 12.49 9.53 -14.41
CA THR A 407 11.90 9.78 -15.74
C THR A 407 10.38 9.79 -15.74
N ILE A 408 9.76 9.26 -14.67
CA ILE A 408 8.30 9.16 -14.54
C ILE A 408 7.75 10.52 -14.09
N ALA A 409 6.84 11.08 -14.88
CA ALA A 409 6.29 12.40 -14.66
C ALA A 409 4.79 12.48 -14.93
N ILE A 410 4.08 13.21 -14.07
CA ILE A 410 2.71 13.65 -14.27
C ILE A 410 2.76 15.17 -14.50
N LYS A 411 2.28 15.64 -15.65
CA LYS A 411 2.23 17.08 -15.99
C LYS A 411 0.98 17.37 -16.81
N SER A 412 0.19 18.36 -16.38
CA SER A 412 -0.94 18.90 -17.15
C SER A 412 -1.92 17.83 -17.66
N GLY A 413 -2.30 16.87 -16.80
CA GLY A 413 -3.17 15.76 -17.18
C GLY A 413 -2.51 14.70 -18.08
N GLU A 414 -1.20 14.74 -18.29
CA GLU A 414 -0.45 13.68 -18.98
C GLU A 414 0.39 12.87 -17.99
N PHE A 415 0.35 11.55 -18.13
CA PHE A 415 1.29 10.62 -17.52
C PHE A 415 2.37 10.22 -18.52
N SER A 416 3.64 10.32 -18.17
CA SER A 416 4.74 10.06 -19.10
C SER A 416 5.98 9.45 -18.44
N PHE A 417 6.75 8.69 -19.22
CA PHE A 417 8.06 8.19 -18.82
C PHE A 417 8.98 8.01 -20.04
N THR A 418 10.28 7.85 -19.81
CA THR A 418 11.26 7.64 -20.89
C THR A 418 12.08 6.38 -20.66
N MET A 419 12.32 5.63 -21.73
CA MET A 419 13.18 4.44 -21.78
C MET A 419 14.37 4.67 -22.72
N ASN A 420 15.49 3.99 -22.49
CA ASN A 420 16.52 3.86 -23.52
C ASN A 420 16.01 2.89 -24.58
N GLY A 421 16.18 3.20 -25.87
CA GLY A 421 15.72 2.38 -26.98
C GLY A 421 16.45 1.03 -27.11
N ASN A 422 17.53 0.83 -26.36
CA ASN A 422 18.16 -0.48 -26.20
C ASN A 422 17.57 -1.29 -25.04
N ASP A 423 16.84 -0.67 -24.12
CA ASP A 423 16.17 -1.38 -23.02
C ASP A 423 15.04 -2.24 -23.62
N ASN A 424 15.00 -3.52 -23.24
CA ASN A 424 14.03 -4.50 -23.74
C ASN A 424 14.01 -4.68 -25.28
N LYS A 425 15.07 -4.27 -25.99
CA LYS A 425 15.11 -4.37 -27.46
C LYS A 425 14.94 -5.83 -27.92
N GLY A 426 13.92 -6.06 -28.75
CA GLY A 426 13.59 -7.40 -29.26
C GLY A 426 12.84 -8.29 -28.28
N MET A 427 12.44 -7.78 -27.11
CA MET A 427 11.60 -8.50 -26.14
C MET A 427 10.13 -8.06 -26.28
N PRO A 428 9.16 -8.97 -26.15
CA PRO A 428 7.75 -8.63 -26.11
C PRO A 428 7.40 -8.00 -24.76
N VAL A 429 7.44 -6.67 -24.68
CA VAL A 429 7.14 -5.90 -23.45
C VAL A 429 5.85 -5.08 -23.60
N GLU A 430 5.07 -5.04 -22.53
CA GLU A 430 3.95 -4.13 -22.31
C GLU A 430 4.24 -3.27 -21.07
N TYR A 431 3.95 -1.97 -21.14
CA TYR A 431 4.05 -1.06 -20.00
C TYR A 431 2.65 -0.73 -19.47
N ARG A 432 2.43 -0.93 -18.17
CA ARG A 432 1.19 -0.58 -17.47
C ARG A 432 1.42 0.58 -16.52
N GLY A 433 0.56 1.59 -16.59
CA GLY A 433 0.60 2.75 -15.72
C GLY A 433 -0.38 2.62 -14.56
N ILE A 434 0.10 2.61 -13.32
CA ILE A 434 -0.71 2.41 -12.11
C ILE A 434 -0.56 3.64 -11.21
N PHE A 435 -1.67 4.13 -10.64
CA PHE A 435 -1.65 5.19 -9.62
C PHE A 435 -1.97 4.59 -8.26
N VAL A 436 -1.08 4.78 -7.29
CA VAL A 436 -1.25 4.29 -5.92
C VAL A 436 -1.48 5.49 -4.98
N PRO A 437 -2.57 5.54 -4.19
CA PRO A 437 -2.82 6.65 -3.27
C PRO A 437 -1.66 6.86 -2.29
N ALA A 438 -1.33 8.12 -2.04
CA ALA A 438 -0.17 8.49 -1.24
C ALA A 438 -0.42 9.71 -0.34
N ASP A 439 -1.66 10.18 -0.24
CA ASP A 439 -2.02 11.29 0.64
C ASP A 439 -1.94 10.85 2.11
N PRO A 440 -1.08 11.48 2.94
CA PRO A 440 -0.92 11.12 4.34
C PRO A 440 -2.20 11.13 5.17
N LYS A 441 -3.21 11.93 4.79
CA LYS A 441 -4.51 11.94 5.48
C LYS A 441 -5.24 10.60 5.38
N ILE A 442 -5.05 9.91 4.26
CA ILE A 442 -5.78 8.68 3.91
C ILE A 442 -4.90 7.46 4.17
N VAL A 443 -3.61 7.53 3.80
CA VAL A 443 -2.67 6.40 3.93
C VAL A 443 -1.86 6.41 5.23
N GLY A 444 -2.09 7.39 6.12
CA GLY A 444 -1.43 7.48 7.41
C GLY A 444 -1.61 6.21 8.26
N GLY A 445 -0.50 5.66 8.74
CA GLY A 445 -0.48 4.49 9.64
C GLY A 445 -0.70 3.13 8.98
N LEU A 446 -0.64 3.06 7.65
CA LEU A 446 -0.64 1.81 6.89
C LEU A 446 0.76 1.18 6.84
N LEU A 447 0.82 -0.16 6.80
CA LEU A 447 2.06 -0.90 6.60
C LEU A 447 2.57 -0.71 5.17
N THR A 448 3.87 -0.43 5.03
CA THR A 448 4.59 -0.32 3.75
C THR A 448 5.52 -1.50 3.53
N GLU A 449 5.98 -1.71 2.29
CA GLU A 449 7.04 -2.68 1.99
C GLU A 449 8.31 -2.40 2.81
N SER A 450 8.69 -1.13 2.96
CA SER A 450 9.82 -0.73 3.81
C SER A 450 9.60 -1.11 5.28
N GLY A 451 8.37 -0.98 5.78
CA GLY A 451 8.00 -1.41 7.14
C GLY A 451 8.10 -2.92 7.32
N LEU A 452 7.72 -3.70 6.31
CA LEU A 452 7.90 -5.15 6.35
C LEU A 452 9.40 -5.53 6.28
N ASN A 453 10.19 -4.86 5.43
CA ASN A 453 11.63 -5.10 5.31
C ASN A 453 12.40 -4.70 6.57
N SER A 454 11.92 -3.74 7.37
CA SER A 454 12.52 -3.47 8.68
C SER A 454 12.38 -4.66 9.63
N ILE A 455 11.28 -5.41 9.55
CA ILE A 455 11.11 -6.66 10.32
C ILE A 455 12.14 -7.70 9.88
N GLU A 456 12.42 -7.79 8.57
CA GLU A 456 13.51 -8.65 8.07
C GLU A 456 14.86 -8.26 8.66
N ALA A 457 15.19 -6.97 8.63
CA ALA A 457 16.44 -6.46 9.16
C ALA A 457 16.56 -6.75 10.66
N GLU A 458 15.45 -6.72 11.40
CA GLU A 458 15.40 -7.08 12.81
C GLU A 458 15.59 -8.58 13.04
N VAL A 459 14.89 -9.44 12.30
CA VAL A 459 15.09 -10.90 12.34
C VAL A 459 16.54 -11.23 12.03
N ASN A 460 17.12 -10.62 11.00
CA ASN A 460 18.53 -10.78 10.63
C ASN A 460 19.50 -10.36 11.76
N LYS A 461 19.20 -9.29 12.51
CA LYS A 461 20.01 -8.90 13.68
C LYS A 461 19.99 -9.99 14.75
N VAL A 462 18.82 -10.53 15.08
CA VAL A 462 18.67 -11.64 16.05
C VAL A 462 19.41 -12.88 15.56
N GLU A 463 19.30 -13.19 14.27
CA GLU A 463 19.98 -14.33 13.67
C GLU A 463 21.50 -14.19 13.68
N ASN A 464 22.04 -12.99 13.41
CA ASN A 464 23.48 -12.76 13.47
C ASN A 464 24.03 -13.01 14.88
N VAL A 465 23.28 -12.65 15.91
CA VAL A 465 23.62 -12.99 17.31
C VAL A 465 23.61 -14.50 17.48
N ASN A 466 22.53 -15.19 17.09
CA ASN A 466 22.42 -16.64 17.20
C ASN A 466 23.53 -17.38 16.43
N ASN A 467 23.81 -16.99 15.18
CA ASN A 467 24.85 -17.59 14.34
C ASN A 467 26.27 -17.41 14.90
N LYS A 468 26.51 -16.34 15.67
CA LYS A 468 27.80 -16.11 16.34
C LYS A 468 27.96 -16.97 17.58
N TYR A 469 26.94 -17.01 18.45
CA TYR A 469 27.06 -17.62 19.79
C TYR A 469 26.66 -19.11 19.81
N ASP A 470 25.66 -19.56 19.05
CA ASP A 470 25.17 -20.95 19.10
C ASP A 470 26.26 -21.98 18.75
N PRO A 471 27.10 -21.78 17.69
CA PRO A 471 28.17 -22.72 17.40
C PRO A 471 29.22 -22.78 18.51
N GLN A 472 29.57 -21.63 19.10
CA GLN A 472 30.55 -21.55 20.18
C GLN A 472 30.06 -22.27 21.44
N ILE A 473 28.79 -22.05 21.80
CA ILE A 473 28.12 -22.73 22.91
C ILE A 473 28.08 -24.25 22.64
N SER A 474 27.72 -24.67 21.43
CA SER A 474 27.69 -26.08 21.04
C SER A 474 29.06 -26.74 21.17
N ASP A 475 30.12 -26.10 20.67
CA ASP A 475 31.50 -26.61 20.74
C ASP A 475 32.00 -26.77 22.18
N VAL A 476 31.67 -25.79 23.03
CA VAL A 476 31.95 -25.83 24.48
C VAL A 476 31.20 -26.99 25.15
N TYR A 477 29.94 -27.24 24.80
CA TYR A 477 29.19 -28.39 25.32
C TYR A 477 29.72 -29.73 24.82
N GLN A 478 30.13 -29.84 23.56
CA GLN A 478 30.77 -31.06 23.05
C GLN A 478 32.07 -31.36 23.81
N ASN A 479 32.90 -30.34 24.03
CA ASN A 479 34.11 -30.46 24.84
C ASN A 479 33.79 -30.87 26.28
N MET A 480 32.73 -30.33 26.87
CA MET A 480 32.26 -30.71 28.21
C MET A 480 31.84 -32.18 28.26
N ASN A 481 31.07 -32.66 27.29
CA ASN A 481 30.64 -34.06 27.21
C ASN A 481 31.85 -35.00 27.02
N ALA A 482 32.82 -34.63 26.19
CA ALA A 482 34.05 -35.39 26.01
C ALA A 482 34.86 -35.47 27.32
N LEU A 483 34.94 -34.37 28.08
CA LEU A 483 35.59 -34.34 29.39
C LEU A 483 34.82 -35.15 30.45
N GLN A 484 33.49 -35.16 30.41
CA GLN A 484 32.66 -36.01 31.28
C GLN A 484 32.88 -37.50 30.98
N GLY A 485 32.99 -37.88 29.70
CA GLY A 485 33.37 -39.25 29.32
C GLY A 485 34.75 -39.64 29.86
N LYS A 486 35.75 -38.75 29.73
CA LYS A 486 37.09 -38.95 30.31
C LYS A 486 37.07 -39.01 31.84
N LEU A 487 36.21 -38.22 32.49
CA LEU A 487 36.03 -38.23 33.94
C LEU A 487 35.50 -39.58 34.41
N ALA A 488 34.50 -40.14 33.73
CA ALA A 488 33.97 -41.47 34.03
C ALA A 488 35.06 -42.54 33.96
N SER A 489 35.84 -42.57 32.88
CA SER A 489 36.97 -43.51 32.75
C SER A 489 38.06 -43.28 33.80
N ALA A 490 38.35 -42.02 34.15
CA ALA A 490 39.33 -41.69 35.19
C ALA A 490 38.84 -42.08 36.61
N GLN A 491 37.54 -41.98 36.86
CA GLN A 491 36.90 -42.37 38.12
C GLN A 491 36.93 -43.90 38.28
N GLU A 492 36.55 -44.65 37.24
CA GLU A 492 36.67 -46.12 37.24
C GLU A 492 38.13 -46.57 37.47
N ALA A 493 39.09 -45.93 36.78
CA ALA A 493 40.50 -46.24 36.94
C ALA A 493 41.04 -45.93 38.35
N PHE A 494 40.48 -44.91 39.02
CA PHE A 494 40.81 -44.53 40.40
C PHE A 494 40.22 -45.52 41.42
N ASP A 495 38.96 -45.93 41.22
CA ASP A 495 38.27 -46.87 42.10
C ASP A 495 38.91 -48.26 42.04
N ALA A 496 39.38 -48.68 40.86
CA ALA A 496 40.10 -49.94 40.64
C ALA A 496 41.61 -49.92 41.01
N ALA A 497 42.15 -48.82 41.54
CA ALA A 497 43.58 -48.67 41.79
C ALA A 497 44.04 -49.21 43.16
N GLU A 498 45.24 -49.78 43.21
CA GLU A 498 45.90 -50.13 44.48
C GLU A 498 46.30 -48.88 45.30
N PRO A 499 46.49 -48.99 46.63
CA PRO A 499 46.75 -47.85 47.51
C PRO A 499 47.96 -46.97 47.10
N ALA A 500 48.98 -47.58 46.49
CA ALA A 500 50.18 -46.87 46.02
C ALA A 500 49.90 -45.97 44.79
N ASP A 501 48.96 -46.36 43.91
CA ASP A 501 48.66 -45.67 42.65
C ASP A 501 47.48 -44.69 42.75
N LYS A 502 46.64 -44.83 43.78
CA LYS A 502 45.48 -43.96 44.02
C LYS A 502 45.84 -42.47 44.04
N LYS A 503 47.02 -42.10 44.56
CA LYS A 503 47.45 -40.70 44.62
C LYS A 503 47.71 -40.09 43.23
N ALA A 504 48.25 -40.86 42.29
CA ALA A 504 48.52 -40.39 40.93
C ALA A 504 47.24 -40.31 40.10
N LYS A 505 46.39 -41.33 40.17
CA LYS A 505 45.11 -41.36 39.46
C LYS A 505 44.09 -40.36 40.03
N GLY A 506 44.13 -40.08 41.33
CA GLY A 506 43.33 -39.03 41.96
C GLY A 506 43.67 -37.63 41.43
N LYS A 507 44.97 -37.33 41.25
CA LYS A 507 45.40 -36.06 40.61
C LYS A 507 44.91 -35.93 39.17
N ALA A 508 44.89 -37.02 38.40
CA ALA A 508 44.38 -37.01 37.02
C ALA A 508 42.86 -36.73 36.98
N ARG A 509 42.09 -37.39 37.85
CA ARG A 509 40.65 -37.13 38.02
C ARG A 509 40.38 -35.67 38.42
N ASP A 510 41.08 -35.18 39.44
CA ASP A 510 40.89 -33.81 39.94
C ASP A 510 41.31 -32.76 38.88
N GLY A 511 42.28 -33.08 38.02
CA GLY A 511 42.64 -32.27 36.86
C GLY A 511 41.52 -32.18 35.82
N ILE A 512 40.82 -33.28 35.55
CA ILE A 512 39.66 -33.31 34.63
C ILE A 512 38.48 -32.54 35.24
N LEU A 513 38.22 -32.68 36.55
CA LEU A 513 37.18 -31.90 37.25
C LEU A 513 37.39 -30.39 37.12
N LYS A 514 38.63 -29.91 37.30
CA LYS A 514 38.98 -28.50 37.10
C LYS A 514 38.76 -28.03 35.66
N GLN A 515 39.05 -28.87 34.66
CA GLN A 515 38.79 -28.54 33.26
C GLN A 515 37.29 -28.44 32.96
N ILE A 516 36.47 -29.33 33.54
CA ILE A 516 35.01 -29.28 33.42
C ILE A 516 34.47 -27.97 34.02
N GLU A 517 34.98 -27.54 35.17
CA GLU A 517 34.57 -26.30 35.82
C GLU A 517 34.91 -25.05 34.99
N ILE A 518 36.09 -25.03 34.36
CA ILE A 518 36.50 -23.98 33.42
C ILE A 518 35.55 -23.95 32.21
N VAL A 519 35.30 -25.10 31.57
CA VAL A 519 34.41 -25.20 30.39
C VAL A 519 32.98 -24.79 30.75
N LYS A 520 32.49 -25.14 31.94
CA LYS A 520 31.17 -24.75 32.43
C LYS A 520 31.06 -23.24 32.64
N SER A 521 32.06 -22.60 33.22
CA SER A 521 32.07 -21.13 33.38
C SER A 521 32.13 -20.40 32.03
N LEU A 522 32.85 -20.96 31.04
CA LEU A 522 32.88 -20.43 29.68
C LEU A 522 31.51 -20.53 28.98
N ALA A 523 30.80 -21.64 29.14
CA ALA A 523 29.45 -21.81 28.61
C ALA A 523 28.48 -20.75 29.18
N GLN A 524 28.47 -20.58 30.51
CA GLN A 524 27.64 -19.56 31.17
C GLN A 524 27.97 -18.14 30.70
N LYS A 525 29.25 -17.84 30.49
CA LYS A 525 29.68 -16.54 29.98
C LYS A 525 29.15 -16.30 28.57
N LEU A 526 29.28 -17.28 27.66
CA LEU A 526 28.78 -17.17 26.30
C LEU A 526 27.25 -17.04 26.23
N GLU A 527 26.51 -17.75 27.09
CA GLU A 527 25.06 -17.60 27.22
C GLU A 527 24.67 -16.21 27.72
N THR A 528 25.41 -15.66 28.70
CA THR A 528 25.20 -14.31 29.21
C THR A 528 25.45 -13.26 28.13
N GLU A 529 26.58 -13.35 27.43
CA GLU A 529 26.93 -12.44 26.31
C GLU A 529 25.90 -12.52 25.17
N LYS A 530 25.38 -13.71 24.88
CA LYS A 530 24.28 -13.89 23.93
C LYS A 530 23.03 -13.14 24.38
N GLN A 531 22.63 -13.29 25.65
CA GLN A 531 21.43 -12.62 26.17
C GLN A 531 21.59 -11.10 26.21
N GLU A 532 22.76 -10.59 26.60
CA GLU A 532 23.07 -9.16 26.57
C GLU A 532 23.03 -8.61 25.14
N ALA A 533 23.60 -9.33 24.16
CA ALA A 533 23.56 -8.93 22.76
C ALA A 533 22.12 -8.91 22.19
N LEU A 534 21.25 -9.82 22.62
CA LEU A 534 19.83 -9.80 22.27
C LEU A 534 19.09 -8.62 22.90
N ASN A 535 19.40 -8.28 24.15
CA ASN A 535 18.72 -7.19 24.89
C ASN A 535 19.07 -5.78 24.37
N VAL A 536 20.20 -5.61 23.66
CA VAL A 536 20.63 -4.32 23.07
C VAL A 536 19.94 -4.04 21.73
N LEU A 537 19.23 -5.00 21.15
CA LEU A 537 18.49 -4.81 19.91
C LEU A 537 17.24 -3.94 20.18
N THR A 538 17.36 -2.63 19.97
CA THR A 538 16.24 -1.69 20.02
C THR A 538 15.47 -1.67 18.69
N LEU A 539 14.13 -1.74 18.78
CA LEU A 539 13.23 -1.55 17.64
C LEU A 539 13.30 -0.11 17.14
N GLU A 540 13.91 0.10 15.98
CA GLU A 540 13.81 1.37 15.27
C GLU A 540 12.54 1.38 14.44
N THR A 541 11.50 2.05 14.94
CA THR A 541 10.23 2.22 14.25
C THR A 541 10.38 3.23 13.11
N LEU A 542 10.76 2.74 11.93
CA LEU A 542 10.70 3.49 10.68
C LEU A 542 9.33 3.30 10.01
N PHE A 543 8.26 3.75 10.67
CA PHE A 543 6.96 3.83 10.01
C PHE A 543 6.87 5.15 9.22
N GLN A 544 7.19 5.09 7.93
CA GLN A 544 6.75 6.13 7.00
C GLN A 544 5.34 5.79 6.49
N PRO A 545 4.43 6.78 6.41
CA PRO A 545 3.08 6.55 5.88
C PRO A 545 3.13 6.10 4.42
N GLY A 546 2.36 5.06 4.08
CA GLY A 546 2.27 4.55 2.71
C GLY A 546 1.55 3.21 2.63
N ILE A 547 1.23 2.78 1.40
CA ILE A 547 0.52 1.52 1.12
C ILE A 547 1.54 0.39 0.91
N PHE A 548 1.15 -0.83 1.25
CA PHE A 548 1.93 -2.02 0.89
C PHE A 548 1.73 -2.31 -0.61
N PHE A 549 2.73 -1.97 -1.43
CA PHE A 549 2.67 -2.14 -2.88
C PHE A 549 4.04 -2.57 -3.43
N ASN A 550 4.07 -3.71 -4.14
CA ASN A 550 5.30 -4.26 -4.71
C ASN A 550 5.04 -4.93 -6.07
N LEU A 551 6.07 -5.55 -6.67
CA LEU A 551 5.97 -6.18 -8.00
C LEU A 551 4.85 -7.23 -8.07
N THR A 552 4.77 -8.13 -7.08
CA THR A 552 3.75 -9.20 -7.02
C THR A 552 2.33 -8.64 -7.03
N LEU A 553 2.10 -7.53 -6.31
CA LEU A 553 0.82 -6.83 -6.30
C LEU A 553 0.54 -6.10 -7.61
N ALA A 554 1.56 -5.43 -8.18
CA ALA A 554 1.44 -4.70 -9.43
C ALA A 554 0.98 -5.61 -10.59
N GLU A 555 1.46 -6.86 -10.63
CA GLU A 555 1.07 -7.84 -11.66
C GLU A 555 -0.39 -8.27 -11.59
N GLN A 556 -1.02 -8.18 -10.41
CA GLN A 556 -2.41 -8.60 -10.17
C GLN A 556 -3.41 -7.43 -10.14
N VAL A 557 -2.96 -6.20 -10.39
CA VAL A 557 -3.88 -5.07 -10.55
C VAL A 557 -4.82 -5.36 -11.72
N SER A 558 -6.12 -5.16 -11.50
CA SER A 558 -7.15 -5.45 -12.51
C SER A 558 -7.03 -4.51 -13.70
N ALA A 559 -7.38 -4.98 -14.90
CA ALA A 559 -7.26 -4.22 -16.15
C ALA A 559 -8.02 -2.88 -16.18
N GLY A 560 -9.06 -2.74 -15.35
CA GLY A 560 -9.79 -1.47 -15.21
C GLY A 560 -9.12 -0.44 -14.29
N ASN A 561 -8.02 -0.80 -13.62
CA ASN A 561 -7.36 0.02 -12.59
C ASN A 561 -5.92 0.39 -12.97
N TYR A 562 -5.58 0.30 -14.27
CA TYR A 562 -4.30 0.75 -14.82
C TYR A 562 -4.48 1.25 -16.25
N ILE A 563 -3.55 2.09 -16.70
CA ILE A 563 -3.43 2.53 -18.10
C ILE A 563 -2.74 1.41 -18.89
N PRO A 564 -3.44 0.76 -19.85
CA PRO A 564 -2.89 -0.38 -20.60
C PRO A 564 -1.84 0.06 -21.63
N GLY A 565 -1.05 -0.91 -22.11
CA GLY A 565 -0.03 -0.70 -23.13
C GLY A 565 -0.53 -0.02 -24.41
N SER A 566 -1.81 -0.22 -24.75
CA SER A 566 -2.46 0.33 -25.96
C SER A 566 -2.64 1.84 -25.94
N ASP A 567 -2.70 2.45 -24.76
CA ASP A 567 -3.11 3.84 -24.61
C ASP A 567 -1.91 4.79 -24.62
N TRP A 568 -0.69 4.23 -24.71
CA TRP A 568 0.54 5.00 -24.79
C TRP A 568 0.82 5.51 -26.20
N GLN A 569 0.94 6.82 -26.31
CA GLN A 569 1.56 7.49 -27.45
C GLN A 569 3.07 7.43 -27.31
N THR A 570 3.76 6.94 -28.34
CA THR A 570 5.22 6.83 -28.35
C THR A 570 5.85 7.90 -29.24
N SER A 571 6.95 8.47 -28.77
CA SER A 571 7.81 9.34 -29.58
C SER A 571 9.27 8.96 -29.40
N VAL A 572 10.01 8.89 -30.51
CA VAL A 572 11.41 8.46 -30.53
C VAL A 572 12.29 9.68 -30.79
N LEU A 573 13.22 9.95 -29.88
CA LEU A 573 14.19 11.04 -29.99
C LEU A 573 15.62 10.47 -30.00
N PRO A 574 16.50 10.87 -30.93
CA PRO A 574 17.91 10.46 -30.90
C PRO A 574 18.64 11.11 -29.71
N LEU A 575 19.41 10.32 -28.94
CA LEU A 575 20.17 10.80 -27.77
C LEU A 575 21.33 11.74 -28.14
N GLN A 576 21.79 11.71 -29.40
CA GLN A 576 22.83 12.60 -29.93
C GLN A 576 22.59 12.93 -31.42
N LYS A 577 23.09 14.09 -31.87
CA LYS A 577 23.16 14.44 -33.30
C LYS A 577 24.03 13.36 -33.99
N PRO A 578 23.52 12.61 -34.98
CA PRO A 578 24.27 11.52 -35.59
C PRO A 578 25.60 12.03 -36.15
N SER A 579 26.71 11.39 -35.79
CA SER A 579 27.98 11.68 -36.43
C SER A 579 27.97 11.05 -37.83
N ALA A 580 28.66 11.66 -38.80
CA ALA A 580 28.69 11.17 -40.19
C ALA A 580 29.30 9.76 -40.37
N LYS A 581 29.75 9.11 -39.27
CA LYS A 581 30.34 7.77 -39.25
C LYS A 581 29.44 6.71 -38.60
N ASP A 582 28.32 7.10 -37.98
CA ASP A 582 27.45 6.15 -37.30
C ASP A 582 26.48 5.50 -38.29
N LYS A 583 26.36 4.18 -38.24
CA LYS A 583 25.27 3.48 -38.94
C LYS A 583 23.95 3.87 -38.27
N ALA A 584 22.92 4.14 -39.06
CA ALA A 584 21.62 4.65 -38.57
C ALA A 584 20.97 3.80 -37.46
N ASP A 585 21.31 2.51 -37.38
CA ASP A 585 20.75 1.55 -36.41
C ASP A 585 21.44 1.52 -35.03
N ASP A 586 22.57 2.22 -34.87
CA ASP A 586 23.42 2.19 -33.65
C ASP A 586 23.40 3.52 -32.86
N VAL A 587 22.62 4.51 -33.31
CA VAL A 587 22.45 5.76 -32.56
C VAL A 587 21.56 5.45 -31.34
N PRO A 588 22.02 5.69 -30.10
CA PRO A 588 21.20 5.46 -28.94
C PRO A 588 19.94 6.34 -29.03
N GLN A 589 18.77 5.74 -28.84
CA GLN A 589 17.48 6.42 -28.92
C GLN A 589 16.86 6.52 -27.53
N THR A 590 16.11 7.59 -27.27
CA THR A 590 15.20 7.67 -26.13
C THR A 590 13.77 7.51 -26.65
N ILE A 591 13.02 6.59 -26.06
CA ILE A 591 11.60 6.40 -26.36
C ILE A 591 10.81 7.04 -25.22
N THR A 592 9.97 8.01 -25.55
CA THR A 592 9.06 8.65 -24.59
C THR A 592 7.67 8.08 -24.79
N TYR A 593 7.08 7.63 -23.68
CA TYR A 593 5.72 7.13 -23.60
C TYR A 593 4.85 8.19 -22.92
N LYS A 594 3.68 8.48 -23.49
CA LYS A 594 2.70 9.41 -22.93
C LYS A 594 1.30 8.83 -22.96
N ALA A 595 0.55 9.00 -21.88
CA ALA A 595 -0.86 8.67 -21.81
C ALA A 595 -1.63 9.84 -21.20
N THR A 596 -2.87 10.03 -21.64
CA THR A 596 -3.76 11.06 -21.09
C THR A 596 -4.44 10.54 -19.83
N ILE A 597 -4.50 11.36 -18.79
CA ILE A 597 -5.26 11.11 -17.56
C ILE A 597 -6.65 11.72 -17.76
N GLY A 598 -7.64 10.86 -18.00
CA GLY A 598 -9.04 11.25 -18.19
C GLY A 598 -9.87 11.15 -16.90
N PRO A 599 -11.12 11.65 -16.90
CA PRO A 599 -12.05 11.53 -15.77
C PRO A 599 -12.41 10.07 -15.43
N GLU A 600 -12.24 9.15 -16.38
CA GLU A 600 -12.38 7.70 -16.20
C GLU A 600 -11.14 7.02 -15.62
N THR A 601 -10.02 7.73 -15.47
CA THR A 601 -8.80 7.16 -14.88
C THR A 601 -9.00 6.97 -13.38
N THR A 602 -8.70 5.77 -12.92
CA THR A 602 -8.84 5.35 -11.52
C THR A 602 -7.48 5.07 -10.90
N ASP A 603 -7.46 5.01 -9.57
CA ASP A 603 -6.36 4.45 -8.82
C ASP A 603 -6.33 2.90 -8.91
N ASN A 604 -5.32 2.30 -8.30
CA ASN A 604 -5.13 0.85 -8.26
C ASN A 604 -6.29 0.08 -7.56
N PHE A 605 -7.15 0.76 -6.81
CA PHE A 605 -8.34 0.20 -6.16
C PHE A 605 -9.64 0.46 -6.93
N GLY A 606 -9.61 1.25 -7.99
CA GLY A 606 -10.76 1.58 -8.83
C GLY A 606 -11.49 2.85 -8.40
N ASN A 607 -10.93 3.65 -7.49
CA ASN A 607 -11.48 4.96 -7.15
C ASN A 607 -11.08 5.99 -8.20
N PRO A 608 -11.97 6.89 -8.64
CA PRO A 608 -11.60 8.00 -9.52
C PRO A 608 -10.48 8.85 -8.91
N LEU A 609 -9.50 9.26 -9.71
CA LEU A 609 -8.44 10.14 -9.23
C LEU A 609 -9.01 11.49 -8.79
N GLN A 610 -8.68 11.93 -7.58
CA GLN A 610 -9.11 13.23 -7.06
C GLN A 610 -8.08 14.32 -7.35
N THR A 611 -8.57 15.51 -7.68
CA THR A 611 -7.73 16.70 -7.83
C THR A 611 -7.15 17.10 -6.48
N ASP A 612 -5.92 17.61 -6.46
CA ASP A 612 -5.18 18.01 -5.25
C ASP A 612 -4.78 16.88 -4.29
N GLN A 613 -5.13 15.63 -4.59
CA GLN A 613 -4.62 14.45 -3.87
C GLN A 613 -3.26 13.98 -4.43
N LYS A 614 -2.48 13.33 -3.57
CA LYS A 614 -1.18 12.76 -3.91
C LYS A 614 -1.28 11.29 -4.29
N TYR A 615 -0.65 10.94 -5.41
CA TYR A 615 -0.52 9.56 -5.89
C TYR A 615 0.95 9.25 -6.21
N LEU A 616 1.34 7.99 -6.01
CA LEU A 616 2.58 7.41 -6.49
C LEU A 616 2.33 6.86 -7.90
N PRO A 617 2.92 7.45 -8.96
CA PRO A 617 2.87 6.85 -10.28
C PRO A 617 3.84 5.67 -10.36
N VAL A 618 3.32 4.55 -10.84
CA VAL A 618 4.03 3.29 -10.98
C VAL A 618 3.97 2.84 -12.43
N VAL A 619 5.10 2.37 -12.96
CA VAL A 619 5.17 1.73 -14.27
C VAL A 619 5.61 0.29 -14.10
N LEU A 620 4.75 -0.64 -14.52
CA LEU A 620 5.04 -2.07 -14.58
C LEU A 620 5.40 -2.45 -16.01
N ALA A 621 6.61 -2.99 -16.20
CA ALA A 621 7.02 -3.64 -17.43
C ALA A 621 6.73 -5.14 -17.31
N THR A 622 5.82 -5.66 -18.13
CA THR A 622 5.42 -7.07 -18.15
C THR A 622 5.55 -7.65 -19.56
N SER A 623 5.57 -8.97 -19.66
CA SER A 623 5.71 -9.63 -20.97
C SER A 623 4.38 -9.62 -21.72
N SER A 624 4.41 -9.20 -22.98
CA SER A 624 3.29 -9.36 -23.92
C SER A 624 3.36 -10.67 -24.70
N ALA A 625 4.27 -11.58 -24.31
CA ALA A 625 4.39 -12.89 -24.94
C ALA A 625 3.14 -13.75 -24.69
N PRO A 626 2.83 -14.71 -25.58
CA PRO A 626 1.80 -15.71 -25.32
C PRO A 626 2.05 -16.48 -24.01
N GLU A 627 0.98 -16.94 -23.36
CA GLU A 627 1.01 -17.55 -22.02
C GLU A 627 2.06 -18.68 -21.87
N HIS A 628 2.23 -19.52 -22.89
CA HIS A 628 3.23 -20.61 -22.89
C HIS A 628 4.70 -20.13 -22.90
N LEU A 629 4.95 -18.86 -23.22
CA LEU A 629 6.28 -18.22 -23.18
C LEU A 629 6.39 -17.18 -22.06
N ALA A 630 5.30 -16.85 -21.36
CA ALA A 630 5.29 -15.83 -20.31
C ALA A 630 6.30 -16.15 -19.19
N ASN A 631 6.41 -17.43 -18.83
CA ASN A 631 7.35 -17.91 -17.80
C ASN A 631 8.83 -17.71 -18.16
N GLN A 632 9.16 -17.35 -19.40
CA GLN A 632 10.52 -17.03 -19.82
C GLN A 632 10.95 -15.61 -19.47
N TYR A 633 10.03 -14.77 -18.98
CA TYR A 633 10.27 -13.37 -18.68
C TYR A 633 9.99 -13.09 -17.20
N THR A 634 10.73 -12.15 -16.63
CA THR A 634 10.46 -11.61 -15.29
C THR A 634 10.12 -10.14 -15.43
N SER A 635 8.95 -9.76 -14.93
CA SER A 635 8.48 -8.38 -14.92
C SER A 635 9.37 -7.50 -14.03
N ALA A 636 9.31 -6.19 -14.27
CA ALA A 636 9.96 -5.21 -13.43
C ALA A 636 9.02 -4.03 -13.17
N VAL A 637 9.09 -3.48 -11.97
CA VAL A 637 8.26 -2.34 -11.55
C VAL A 637 9.16 -1.16 -11.19
N SER A 638 8.69 0.05 -11.49
CA SER A 638 9.33 1.30 -11.11
C SER A 638 8.32 2.25 -10.50
N VAL A 639 8.68 2.82 -9.36
CA VAL A 639 7.81 3.71 -8.56
C VAL A 639 8.46 5.08 -8.49
N ALA A 640 7.76 6.12 -8.94
CA ALA A 640 8.20 7.49 -8.74
C ALA A 640 7.70 8.03 -7.39
N GLY A 641 8.38 9.05 -6.85
CA GLY A 641 7.94 9.73 -5.63
C GLY A 641 6.56 10.41 -5.80
N PRO A 642 5.85 10.71 -4.69
CA PRO A 642 4.47 11.21 -4.73
C PRO A 642 4.31 12.47 -5.58
N LYS A 643 3.27 12.50 -6.40
CA LYS A 643 2.90 13.62 -7.27
C LYS A 643 1.44 14.00 -7.06
N ASN A 644 1.12 15.28 -7.23
CA ASN A 644 -0.27 15.73 -7.25
C ASN A 644 -0.88 15.47 -8.62
N ILE A 645 -2.16 15.10 -8.65
CA ILE A 645 -2.99 15.18 -9.85
C ILE A 645 -3.57 16.60 -9.89
N ASN A 646 -3.20 17.37 -10.91
CA ASN A 646 -3.62 18.76 -11.14
C ASN A 646 -4.63 18.84 -12.27
#